data_AF-A0A9C7QK31-F1
#
_entry.id   AF-A0A9C7QK31-F1
#
_cell.length_a   1.000
_cell.length_b   1.000
_cell.length_c   1.000
_cell.angle_alpha   90.00
_cell.angle_beta   90.00
_cell.angle_gamma   90.00
#
_symmetry.space_group_name_H-M   'P 1'
#
loop_
_entity.id
_entity.type
_entity.pdbx_description
1 polymer ?
#
loop_
_entity_poly.entity_id
_entity_poly.type
_entity_poly.pdbx_seq_one_letter_code
_entity_poly.pdbx_strand_id
1 'polypeptide(L)'
;MRFPNQRLAQLFTMLQNETLPQDELAQRLSVSTRTVRADITALNALLTQHGAQFILSRGNGYQLIIDDPASFQTLQTQQPSVLRIPRTSQERVHYLMVRFLTSAFSLKLEDLADEWFVSRATLQNDMAEVREWLQRYHLTLETRPRHGMKLFGSEMAIRACLTDLLWTLAQQDPSNPLVTEEALYAGVPSQLQPILEEIFNRFHIRLTDEGELFLRLYCAVAVRRISEGYPLSEFATEEVEENICLAAREIAAVVQHLANHPLSASEENWLKVHIAARQVQEIAPSAINADDEEALVNYILRFINSQYNYNLLNDKQLHADLLTHIKTMITRVRYQIMIPNPLLENIKQHYPMAWDMTLAAVSSWGKYTPYAISENEIGFLVLHIGVGLERSYNIGYQRQPKVLLVCDAGNAMVRMIEAVLARKYPQIEIVNTLTLRDYEQRESIAEDFVIATARIGEKDKPVVQIAPFPTDYQLEQIGKLVLVDRTRPWMLNKYFDAAHFRIIEGEMDQQTLFKTLCDQLHREGFVDAEFLDSVVEREAIVSTMLGDSIALPHALGLLAKKTVVYTVLAPQGIAWGDETAHVIFLLAISKSEYEEAMAIYDIFVTFLRERAMTRLCGCANFAEFKTVAMECVSRF
;
A
#
# COMPACT_ATOMS: atom_id res chain seq x y z
N MET A 1 28.89 -10.65 -25.57
CA MET A 1 28.70 -12.11 -25.38
C MET A 1 28.62 -12.43 -23.88
N ARG A 2 27.58 -13.11 -23.39
CA ARG A 2 27.50 -13.59 -21.99
C ARG A 2 28.03 -15.03 -21.91
N PHE A 3 29.01 -15.28 -21.05
CA PHE A 3 29.56 -16.62 -20.83
C PHE A 3 28.70 -17.37 -19.79
N PRO A 4 28.38 -18.67 -19.99
CA PRO A 4 27.58 -19.47 -19.06
C PRO A 4 28.17 -19.59 -17.65
N ASN A 5 29.48 -19.38 -17.51
CA ASN A 5 30.18 -19.31 -16.24
C ASN A 5 31.48 -18.50 -16.40
N GLN A 6 32.04 -18.05 -15.28
CA GLN A 6 33.26 -17.23 -15.25
C GLN A 6 34.49 -17.98 -15.80
N ARG A 7 34.55 -19.30 -15.67
CA ARG A 7 35.67 -20.11 -16.16
C ARG A 7 35.78 -20.06 -17.68
N LEU A 8 34.65 -20.08 -18.40
CA LEU A 8 34.63 -19.90 -19.85
C LEU A 8 35.05 -18.49 -20.27
N ALA A 9 34.66 -17.46 -19.51
CA ALA A 9 35.10 -16.09 -19.75
C ALA A 9 36.62 -15.94 -19.56
N GLN A 10 37.18 -16.54 -18.50
CA GLN A 10 38.61 -16.55 -18.24
C GLN A 10 39.37 -17.31 -19.32
N LEU A 11 38.89 -18.49 -19.71
CA LEU A 11 39.47 -19.31 -20.78
C LEU A 11 39.50 -18.55 -22.11
N PHE A 12 38.41 -17.85 -22.46
CA PHE A 12 38.31 -17.02 -23.65
C PHE A 12 39.34 -15.89 -23.63
N THR A 13 39.42 -15.12 -22.54
CA THR A 13 40.37 -14.00 -22.40
C THR A 13 41.84 -14.45 -22.44
N MET A 14 42.16 -15.59 -21.82
CA MET A 14 43.53 -16.14 -21.85
C MET A 14 43.93 -16.53 -23.27
N LEU A 15 43.07 -17.29 -23.96
CA LEU A 15 43.37 -17.82 -25.30
C LEU A 15 43.22 -16.80 -26.43
N GLN A 16 42.61 -15.65 -26.18
CA GLN A 16 42.57 -14.52 -27.11
C GLN A 16 43.95 -13.86 -27.26
N ASN A 17 44.76 -13.89 -26.20
CA ASN A 17 46.04 -13.19 -26.15
C ASN A 17 47.24 -14.12 -26.38
N GLU A 18 47.11 -15.42 -26.11
CA GLU A 18 48.20 -16.38 -26.23
C GLU A 18 47.71 -17.79 -26.58
N THR A 19 48.54 -18.56 -27.30
CA THR A 19 48.31 -20.00 -27.54
C THR A 19 48.86 -20.77 -26.35
N LEU A 20 48.00 -21.53 -25.65
CA LEU A 20 48.38 -22.22 -24.42
C LEU A 20 48.16 -23.74 -24.49
N PRO A 21 49.12 -24.55 -24.00
CA PRO A 21 48.94 -26.00 -23.83
C PRO A 21 47.79 -26.36 -22.88
N GLN A 22 47.20 -27.52 -23.12
CA GLN A 22 46.07 -28.02 -22.32
C GLN A 22 46.43 -28.17 -20.81
N ASP A 23 47.65 -28.57 -20.51
CA ASP A 23 48.11 -28.77 -19.12
C ASP A 23 48.32 -27.45 -18.37
N GLU A 24 48.79 -26.41 -19.08
CA GLU A 24 48.96 -25.05 -18.54
C GLU A 24 47.60 -24.42 -18.21
N LEU A 25 46.61 -24.56 -19.10
CA LEU A 25 45.24 -24.12 -18.86
C LEU A 25 44.62 -24.83 -17.65
N ALA A 26 44.86 -26.13 -17.52
CA ALA A 26 44.38 -26.93 -16.40
C ALA A 26 44.97 -26.45 -15.07
N GLN A 27 46.26 -26.11 -15.06
CA GLN A 27 46.95 -25.57 -13.88
C GLN A 27 46.45 -24.17 -13.51
N ARG A 28 46.36 -23.24 -14.48
CA ARG A 28 45.92 -21.84 -14.22
C ARG A 28 44.48 -21.75 -13.74
N LEU A 29 43.61 -22.61 -14.26
CA LEU A 29 42.20 -22.66 -13.88
C LEU A 29 41.93 -23.62 -12.71
N SER A 30 42.97 -24.29 -12.18
CA SER A 30 42.85 -25.26 -11.08
C SER A 30 41.82 -26.37 -11.36
N VAL A 31 41.80 -26.90 -12.59
CA VAL A 31 40.89 -27.95 -13.04
C VAL A 31 41.63 -29.10 -13.71
N SER A 32 40.93 -30.21 -13.98
CA SER A 32 41.51 -31.30 -14.78
C SER A 32 41.61 -30.93 -16.26
N THR A 33 42.56 -31.53 -16.96
CA THR A 33 42.68 -31.42 -18.43
C THR A 33 41.41 -31.89 -19.15
N ARG A 34 40.66 -32.83 -18.57
CA ARG A 34 39.34 -33.25 -19.06
C ARG A 34 38.32 -32.11 -19.00
N THR A 35 38.35 -31.31 -17.93
CA THR A 35 37.50 -30.14 -17.75
C THR A 35 37.84 -29.05 -18.77
N VAL A 36 39.13 -28.80 -19.03
CA VAL A 36 39.58 -27.86 -20.07
C VAL A 36 39.02 -28.24 -21.45
N ARG A 37 39.02 -29.53 -21.82
CA ARG A 37 38.42 -29.99 -23.10
C ARG A 37 36.92 -29.73 -23.17
N ALA A 38 36.20 -30.01 -22.09
CA ALA A 38 34.76 -29.76 -22.01
C ALA A 38 34.46 -28.26 -22.11
N ASP A 39 35.26 -27.43 -21.44
CA ASP A 39 35.13 -25.98 -21.46
C ASP A 39 35.44 -25.40 -22.85
N ILE A 40 36.51 -25.86 -23.53
CA ILE A 40 36.80 -25.48 -24.93
C ILE A 40 35.65 -25.88 -25.86
N THR A 41 35.06 -27.06 -25.64
CA THR A 41 33.93 -27.52 -26.46
C THR A 41 32.70 -26.61 -26.26
N ALA A 42 32.39 -26.27 -25.01
CA ALA A 42 31.31 -25.34 -24.68
C ALA A 42 31.59 -23.93 -25.23
N LEU A 43 32.84 -23.47 -25.15
CA LEU A 43 33.26 -22.17 -25.66
C LEU A 43 33.16 -22.10 -27.18
N ASN A 44 33.59 -23.15 -27.90
CA ASN A 44 33.46 -23.23 -29.35
C ASN A 44 31.99 -23.28 -29.80
N ALA A 45 31.11 -23.95 -29.05
CA ALA A 45 29.67 -23.97 -29.35
C ALA A 45 29.08 -22.55 -29.35
N LEU A 46 29.58 -21.67 -28.49
CA LEU A 46 29.16 -20.26 -28.45
C LEU A 46 29.86 -19.41 -29.52
N LEU A 47 31.16 -19.63 -29.77
CA LEU A 47 31.95 -18.83 -30.71
C LEU A 47 31.66 -19.14 -32.18
N THR A 48 31.17 -20.35 -32.49
CA THR A 48 30.81 -20.73 -33.87
C THR A 48 29.75 -19.79 -34.45
N GLN A 49 28.82 -19.30 -33.63
CA GLN A 49 27.79 -18.32 -34.03
C GLN A 49 28.38 -16.93 -34.34
N HIS A 50 29.61 -16.67 -33.90
CA HIS A 50 30.36 -15.43 -34.11
C HIS A 50 31.54 -15.62 -35.08
N GLY A 51 31.57 -16.75 -35.81
CA GLY A 51 32.60 -17.01 -36.82
C GLY A 51 34.00 -17.24 -36.27
N ALA A 52 34.13 -17.74 -35.04
CA ALA A 52 35.42 -18.05 -34.42
C ALA A 52 35.40 -19.39 -33.66
N GLN A 53 36.58 -19.98 -33.47
CA GLN A 53 36.74 -21.23 -32.72
C GLN A 53 38.17 -21.41 -32.22
N PHE A 54 38.35 -22.15 -31.12
CA PHE A 54 39.65 -22.61 -30.65
C PHE A 54 39.95 -24.01 -31.19
N ILE A 55 41.10 -24.17 -31.84
CA ILE A 55 41.57 -25.45 -32.39
C ILE A 55 42.86 -25.86 -31.69
N LEU A 56 42.99 -27.15 -31.38
CA LEU A 56 44.19 -27.71 -30.78
C LEU A 56 45.30 -27.88 -31.83
N SER A 57 46.33 -27.05 -31.74
CA SER A 57 47.56 -27.18 -32.53
C SER A 57 48.53 -28.13 -31.85
N ARG A 58 48.94 -29.19 -32.55
CA ARG A 58 49.84 -30.23 -32.00
C ARG A 58 51.17 -29.60 -31.58
N GLY A 59 51.54 -29.76 -30.31
CA GLY A 59 52.78 -29.25 -29.72
C GLY A 59 52.69 -27.84 -29.14
N ASN A 60 51.71 -27.03 -29.56
CA ASN A 60 51.61 -25.61 -29.16
C ASN A 60 50.39 -25.30 -28.28
N GLY A 61 49.33 -26.12 -28.32
CA GLY A 61 48.13 -25.92 -27.50
C GLY A 61 46.93 -25.35 -28.27
N TYR A 62 45.97 -24.76 -27.57
CA TYR A 62 44.76 -24.20 -28.20
C TYR A 62 45.02 -22.83 -28.80
N GLN A 63 44.63 -22.65 -30.06
CA GLN A 63 44.78 -21.41 -30.82
C GLN A 63 43.43 -20.94 -31.34
N LEU A 64 43.18 -19.63 -31.27
CA LEU A 64 42.00 -19.00 -31.87
C LEU A 64 42.12 -18.93 -33.39
N ILE A 65 41.11 -19.43 -34.10
CA ILE A 65 40.90 -19.25 -35.54
C ILE A 65 39.63 -18.43 -35.73
N ILE A 66 39.73 -17.40 -36.57
CA ILE A 66 38.62 -16.49 -36.91
C ILE A 66 38.31 -16.73 -38.38
N ASP A 67 37.16 -17.33 -38.64
CA ASP A 67 36.66 -17.67 -39.98
C ASP A 67 35.86 -16.49 -40.59
N ASP A 68 35.16 -15.70 -39.77
CA ASP A 68 34.47 -14.46 -40.17
C ASP A 68 34.91 -13.25 -39.30
N PRO A 69 35.86 -12.43 -39.81
CA PRO A 69 36.37 -11.26 -39.10
C PRO A 69 35.31 -10.20 -38.76
N ALA A 70 34.26 -10.04 -39.57
CA ALA A 70 33.24 -9.01 -39.35
C ALA A 70 32.31 -9.40 -38.18
N SER A 71 31.87 -10.65 -38.14
CA SER A 71 31.08 -11.17 -37.01
C SER A 71 31.87 -11.18 -35.71
N PHE A 72 33.18 -11.51 -35.76
CA PHE A 72 34.04 -11.51 -34.59
C PHE A 72 34.37 -10.10 -34.07
N GLN A 73 34.51 -9.10 -34.95
CA GLN A 73 34.73 -7.71 -34.55
C GLN A 73 33.52 -7.12 -33.78
N THR A 74 32.30 -7.56 -34.14
CA THR A 74 31.06 -7.24 -33.41
C THR A 74 31.07 -7.80 -31.97
N LEU A 75 31.71 -8.95 -31.76
CA LEU A 75 31.89 -9.55 -30.44
C LEU A 75 32.93 -8.78 -29.59
N GLN A 76 33.96 -8.19 -30.23
CA GLN A 76 34.99 -7.39 -29.55
C GLN A 76 34.54 -5.96 -29.21
N THR A 77 33.60 -5.39 -29.97
CA THR A 77 33.08 -4.02 -29.74
C THR A 77 31.99 -3.97 -28.67
N GLN A 78 31.36 -5.10 -28.35
CA GLN A 78 30.55 -5.22 -27.13
C GLN A 78 31.49 -5.21 -25.93
N GLN A 79 31.62 -4.06 -25.24
CA GLN A 79 32.30 -4.01 -23.96
C GLN A 79 31.77 -5.12 -23.04
N PRO A 80 32.62 -5.84 -22.30
CA PRO A 80 32.13 -6.70 -21.24
C PRO A 80 31.31 -5.82 -20.30
N SER A 81 30.02 -6.10 -20.15
CA SER A 81 29.21 -5.49 -19.10
C SER A 81 29.98 -5.66 -17.80
N VAL A 82 30.35 -4.55 -17.16
CA VAL A 82 31.03 -4.57 -15.87
C VAL A 82 30.21 -5.50 -14.97
N LEU A 83 30.81 -6.56 -14.44
CA LEU A 83 30.16 -7.45 -13.47
C LEU A 83 29.66 -6.57 -12.31
N ARG A 84 28.37 -6.24 -12.31
CA ARG A 84 27.75 -5.41 -11.28
C ARG A 84 27.47 -6.31 -10.08
N ILE A 85 28.36 -6.24 -9.09
CA ILE A 85 28.28 -7.05 -7.88
C ILE A 85 27.29 -6.38 -6.92
N PRO A 86 26.17 -7.03 -6.55
CA PRO A 86 25.24 -6.51 -5.55
C PRO A 86 25.93 -6.43 -4.17
N ARG A 87 25.88 -5.27 -3.53
CA ARG A 87 26.61 -4.97 -2.29
C ARG A 87 25.73 -5.06 -1.05
N THR A 88 24.45 -4.68 -1.15
CA THR A 88 23.50 -4.72 -0.02
C THR A 88 22.68 -6.02 -0.02
N SER A 89 22.06 -6.39 1.12
CA SER A 89 21.11 -7.54 1.14
C SER A 89 19.99 -7.34 0.13
N GLN A 90 19.39 -6.15 0.14
CA GLN A 90 18.27 -5.83 -0.73
C GLN A 90 18.66 -5.94 -2.21
N GLU A 91 19.83 -5.43 -2.60
CA GLU A 91 20.34 -5.62 -3.96
C GLU A 91 20.53 -7.10 -4.28
N ARG A 92 21.14 -7.89 -3.37
CA ARG A 92 21.33 -9.33 -3.59
C ARG A 92 19.99 -10.05 -3.76
N VAL A 93 18.98 -9.73 -2.95
CA VAL A 93 17.62 -10.28 -3.08
C VAL A 93 17.05 -9.96 -4.47
N HIS A 94 17.08 -8.70 -4.91
CA HIS A 94 16.57 -8.32 -6.23
C HIS A 94 17.32 -9.01 -7.39
N TYR A 95 18.66 -9.11 -7.30
CA TYR A 95 19.46 -9.84 -8.30
C TYR A 95 19.15 -11.34 -8.28
N LEU A 96 18.95 -11.97 -7.11
CA LEU A 96 18.53 -13.37 -7.00
C LEU A 96 17.16 -13.57 -7.66
N MET A 97 16.20 -12.69 -7.38
CA MET A 97 14.87 -12.73 -8.01
C MET A 97 14.98 -12.70 -9.54
N VAL A 98 15.69 -11.72 -10.11
CA VAL A 98 15.88 -11.62 -11.57
C VAL A 98 16.58 -12.86 -12.12
N ARG A 99 17.61 -13.39 -11.44
CA ARG A 99 18.30 -14.61 -11.89
C ARG A 99 17.38 -15.82 -11.90
N PHE A 100 16.55 -16.02 -10.88
CA PHE A 100 15.62 -17.16 -10.85
C PHE A 100 14.48 -17.00 -11.85
N LEU A 101 13.89 -15.81 -11.97
CA LEU A 101 12.76 -15.53 -12.87
C LEU A 101 13.14 -15.60 -14.35
N THR A 102 14.43 -15.40 -14.67
CA THR A 102 14.91 -15.38 -16.06
C THR A 102 15.80 -16.56 -16.44
N SER A 103 16.06 -17.50 -15.52
CA SER A 103 16.89 -18.67 -15.81
C SER A 103 16.07 -19.86 -16.30
N ALA A 104 16.44 -20.42 -17.45
CA ALA A 104 15.94 -21.70 -17.93
C ALA A 104 16.48 -22.90 -17.11
N PHE A 105 17.62 -22.71 -16.44
CA PHE A 105 18.39 -23.76 -15.79
C PHE A 105 18.42 -23.62 -14.27
N SER A 106 18.71 -24.73 -13.58
CA SER A 106 18.95 -24.71 -12.14
C SER A 106 20.17 -23.84 -11.80
N LEU A 107 20.04 -23.01 -10.77
CA LEU A 107 21.10 -22.13 -10.28
C LEU A 107 21.67 -22.67 -8.97
N LYS A 108 22.99 -22.65 -8.82
CA LYS A 108 23.65 -22.98 -7.54
C LYS A 108 24.00 -21.70 -6.81
N LEU A 109 23.64 -21.63 -5.53
CA LEU A 109 24.03 -20.51 -4.68
C LEU A 109 25.54 -20.40 -4.51
N GLU A 110 26.28 -21.50 -4.63
CA GLU A 110 27.76 -21.51 -4.60
C GLU A 110 28.32 -20.71 -5.78
N ASP A 111 27.83 -20.97 -7.00
CA ASP A 111 28.28 -20.26 -8.20
C ASP A 111 27.97 -18.75 -8.12
N LEU A 112 26.79 -18.39 -7.57
CA LEU A 112 26.39 -16.99 -7.37
C LEU A 112 27.19 -16.31 -6.24
N ALA A 113 27.51 -17.04 -5.18
CA ALA A 113 28.31 -16.56 -4.06
C ALA A 113 29.74 -16.22 -4.52
N ASP A 114 30.32 -17.09 -5.34
CA ASP A 114 31.62 -16.87 -5.97
C ASP A 114 31.58 -15.68 -6.94
N GLU A 115 30.53 -15.59 -7.78
CA GLU A 115 30.32 -14.48 -8.73
C GLU A 115 30.23 -13.10 -8.02
N TRP A 116 29.58 -13.06 -6.85
CA TRP A 116 29.34 -11.81 -6.11
C TRP A 116 30.32 -11.57 -4.95
N PHE A 117 31.33 -12.42 -4.78
CA PHE A 117 32.34 -12.33 -3.73
C PHE A 117 31.74 -12.26 -2.31
N VAL A 118 30.71 -13.07 -2.06
CA VAL A 118 30.06 -13.20 -0.74
C VAL A 118 30.04 -14.66 -0.30
N SER A 119 29.80 -14.91 1.00
CA SER A 119 29.73 -16.28 1.48
C SER A 119 28.41 -16.97 1.05
N ARG A 120 28.44 -18.29 0.85
CA ARG A 120 27.21 -19.07 0.64
C ARG A 120 26.18 -18.86 1.76
N ALA A 121 26.65 -18.73 3.01
CA ALA A 121 25.77 -18.49 4.15
C ALA A 121 25.03 -17.15 4.05
N THR A 122 25.69 -16.12 3.50
CA THR A 122 25.08 -14.81 3.24
C THR A 122 23.90 -14.93 2.27
N LEU A 123 24.10 -15.58 1.10
CA LEU A 123 23.01 -15.78 0.15
C LEU A 123 21.91 -16.69 0.72
N GLN A 124 22.28 -17.69 1.54
CA GLN A 124 21.31 -18.57 2.17
C GLN A 124 20.37 -17.83 3.13
N ASN A 125 20.84 -16.78 3.80
CA ASN A 125 20.01 -15.91 4.63
C ASN A 125 19.09 -15.04 3.76
N ASP A 126 19.61 -14.46 2.68
CA ASP A 126 18.83 -13.65 1.73
C ASP A 126 17.72 -14.48 1.04
N MET A 127 17.88 -15.81 0.92
CA MET A 127 16.88 -16.71 0.33
C MET A 127 15.55 -16.78 1.09
N ALA A 128 15.50 -16.40 2.37
CA ALA A 128 14.25 -16.35 3.12
C ALA A 128 13.28 -15.34 2.48
N GLU A 129 13.77 -14.12 2.21
CA GLU A 129 13.02 -13.05 1.57
C GLU A 129 12.69 -13.37 0.10
N VAL A 130 13.63 -13.98 -0.64
CA VAL A 130 13.39 -14.44 -2.02
C VAL A 130 12.24 -15.45 -2.08
N ARG A 131 12.19 -16.41 -1.14
CA ARG A 131 11.09 -17.40 -1.09
C ARG A 131 9.76 -16.75 -0.76
N GLU A 132 9.75 -15.81 0.18
CA GLU A 132 8.55 -15.06 0.55
C GLU A 132 7.98 -14.30 -0.65
N TRP A 133 8.83 -13.59 -1.39
CA TRP A 133 8.42 -12.89 -2.61
C TRP A 133 7.82 -13.83 -3.66
N LEU A 134 8.49 -14.94 -3.95
CA LEU A 134 8.03 -15.92 -4.94
C LEU A 134 6.71 -16.58 -4.52
N GLN A 135 6.54 -16.86 -3.23
CA GLN A 135 5.33 -17.48 -2.70
C GLN A 135 4.08 -16.63 -2.91
N ARG A 136 4.20 -15.29 -2.90
CA ARG A 136 3.10 -14.36 -3.19
C ARG A 136 2.49 -14.55 -4.59
N TYR A 137 3.26 -15.10 -5.52
CA TYR A 137 2.84 -15.43 -6.89
C TYR A 137 2.63 -16.93 -7.10
N HIS A 138 2.58 -17.72 -6.02
CA HIS A 138 2.51 -19.18 -6.07
C HIS A 138 3.68 -19.83 -6.83
N LEU A 139 4.84 -19.17 -6.85
CA LEU A 139 6.07 -19.70 -7.43
C LEU A 139 6.87 -20.46 -6.37
N THR A 140 7.42 -21.61 -6.74
CA THR A 140 8.18 -22.47 -5.81
C THR A 140 9.60 -22.73 -6.27
N LEU A 141 10.55 -22.72 -5.33
CA LEU A 141 11.94 -23.09 -5.57
C LEU A 141 12.21 -24.49 -5.05
N GLU A 142 12.34 -25.45 -5.96
CA GLU A 142 12.77 -26.81 -5.63
C GLU A 142 14.29 -26.90 -5.62
N THR A 143 14.84 -27.53 -4.59
CA THR A 143 16.29 -27.76 -4.48
C THR A 143 16.62 -29.20 -4.81
N ARG A 144 17.49 -29.41 -5.80
CA ARG A 144 17.98 -30.74 -6.18
C ARG A 144 19.45 -30.90 -5.75
N PRO A 145 19.80 -31.94 -4.98
CA PRO A 145 21.18 -32.19 -4.59
C PRO A 145 22.12 -32.20 -5.80
N ARG A 146 23.24 -31.47 -5.71
CA ARG A 146 24.27 -31.30 -6.76
C ARG A 146 23.85 -30.54 -8.03
N HIS A 147 22.56 -30.26 -8.22
CA HIS A 147 22.03 -29.61 -9.42
C HIS A 147 21.60 -28.15 -9.18
N GLY A 148 21.39 -27.76 -7.92
CA GLY A 148 21.01 -26.39 -7.55
C GLY A 148 19.50 -26.23 -7.35
N MET A 149 19.03 -24.99 -7.39
CA MET A 149 17.63 -24.61 -7.20
C MET A 149 16.99 -24.26 -8.54
N LYS A 150 15.75 -24.70 -8.77
CA LYS A 150 14.98 -24.36 -9.97
C LYS A 150 13.62 -23.80 -9.59
N LEU A 151 13.20 -22.77 -10.31
CA LEU A 151 11.90 -22.13 -10.17
C LEU A 151 10.83 -22.93 -10.91
N PHE A 152 9.66 -23.09 -10.29
CA PHE A 152 8.47 -23.72 -10.85
C PHE A 152 7.24 -22.85 -10.59
N GLY A 153 6.34 -22.81 -11.58
CA GLY A 153 5.10 -22.03 -11.55
C GLY A 153 4.56 -21.79 -12.96
N SER A 154 3.44 -21.08 -13.07
CA SER A 154 2.90 -20.69 -14.38
C SER A 154 3.73 -19.57 -15.01
N GLU A 155 3.81 -19.54 -16.33
CA GLU A 155 4.52 -18.46 -17.04
C GLU A 155 3.88 -17.09 -16.75
N MET A 156 2.56 -17.03 -16.58
CA MET A 156 1.87 -15.81 -16.16
C MET A 156 2.36 -15.31 -14.80
N ALA A 157 2.52 -16.19 -13.82
CA ALA A 157 3.02 -15.84 -12.49
C ALA A 157 4.49 -15.40 -12.52
N ILE A 158 5.33 -16.04 -13.35
CA ILE A 158 6.74 -15.63 -13.55
C ILE A 158 6.80 -14.22 -14.13
N ARG A 159 6.02 -13.94 -15.18
CA ARG A 159 5.96 -12.62 -15.83
C ARG A 159 5.43 -11.55 -14.88
N ALA A 160 4.35 -11.83 -14.16
CA ALA A 160 3.79 -10.91 -13.17
C ALA A 160 4.84 -10.56 -12.09
N CYS A 161 5.47 -11.57 -11.48
CA CYS A 161 6.49 -11.37 -10.46
C CYS A 161 7.68 -10.55 -10.98
N LEU A 162 8.15 -10.83 -12.20
CA LEU A 162 9.24 -10.09 -12.80
C LEU A 162 8.85 -8.65 -13.14
N THR A 163 7.69 -8.43 -13.76
CA THR A 163 7.22 -7.10 -14.11
C THR A 163 7.01 -6.24 -12.86
N ASP A 164 6.41 -6.78 -11.80
CA ASP A 164 6.15 -6.06 -10.55
C ASP A 164 7.47 -5.63 -9.89
N LEU A 165 8.46 -6.53 -9.81
CA LEU A 165 9.81 -6.20 -9.33
C LEU A 165 10.44 -5.05 -10.14
N LEU A 166 10.41 -5.14 -11.47
CA LEU A 166 11.02 -4.12 -12.33
C LEU A 166 10.28 -2.79 -12.25
N TRP A 167 8.95 -2.82 -12.11
CA TRP A 167 8.14 -1.62 -11.94
C TRP A 167 8.43 -0.91 -10.61
N THR A 168 8.57 -1.66 -9.51
CA THR A 168 9.00 -1.09 -8.22
C THR A 168 10.39 -0.45 -8.32
N LEU A 169 11.35 -1.14 -8.95
CA LEU A 169 12.70 -0.62 -9.12
C LEU A 169 12.75 0.63 -10.01
N ALA A 170 11.97 0.65 -11.10
CA ALA A 170 11.93 1.77 -12.02
C ALA A 170 11.34 3.05 -11.40
N GLN A 171 10.41 2.92 -10.44
CA GLN A 171 9.88 4.06 -9.70
C GLN A 171 10.90 4.66 -8.71
N GLN A 172 11.73 3.81 -8.11
CA GLN A 172 12.77 4.25 -7.19
C GLN A 172 13.97 4.85 -7.94
N ASP A 173 14.39 4.20 -9.01
CA ASP A 173 15.48 4.61 -9.88
C ASP A 173 15.23 4.15 -11.32
N PRO A 174 14.81 5.05 -12.23
CA PRO A 174 14.61 4.71 -13.64
C PRO A 174 15.87 4.21 -14.34
N SER A 175 17.06 4.50 -13.79
CA SER A 175 18.35 4.06 -14.32
C SER A 175 18.84 2.75 -13.71
N ASN A 176 18.02 2.09 -12.88
CA ASN A 176 18.41 0.86 -12.20
C ASN A 176 18.87 -0.21 -13.22
N PRO A 177 20.09 -0.77 -13.07
CA PRO A 177 20.64 -1.73 -14.01
C PRO A 177 19.81 -3.02 -14.16
N LEU A 178 19.06 -3.41 -13.14
CA LEU A 178 18.14 -4.55 -13.27
C LEU A 178 17.05 -4.28 -14.30
N VAL A 179 16.61 -3.03 -14.43
CA VAL A 179 15.58 -2.61 -15.41
C VAL A 179 16.19 -2.40 -16.80
N THR A 180 17.37 -1.80 -16.88
CA THR A 180 17.93 -1.34 -18.16
C THR A 180 18.81 -2.37 -18.88
N GLU A 181 19.53 -3.22 -18.14
CA GLU A 181 20.61 -4.07 -18.69
C GLU A 181 20.49 -5.56 -18.34
N GLU A 182 20.00 -5.90 -17.13
CA GLU A 182 20.06 -7.29 -16.64
C GLU A 182 18.78 -8.10 -16.90
N ALA A 183 17.60 -7.56 -16.53
CA ALA A 183 16.34 -8.30 -16.62
C ALA A 183 15.67 -8.21 -18.00
N LEU A 184 15.98 -7.21 -18.81
CA LEU A 184 15.37 -6.98 -20.12
C LEU A 184 16.43 -6.95 -21.22
N TYR A 185 16.03 -7.15 -22.48
CA TYR A 185 16.94 -6.90 -23.60
C TYR A 185 17.18 -5.40 -23.76
N ALA A 186 18.46 -5.02 -23.81
CA ALA A 186 18.87 -3.62 -23.90
C ALA A 186 18.20 -2.91 -25.09
N GLY A 187 17.62 -1.75 -24.83
CA GLY A 187 16.94 -0.91 -25.84
C GLY A 187 15.50 -1.31 -26.16
N VAL A 188 15.01 -2.49 -25.78
CA VAL A 188 13.61 -2.90 -26.02
C VAL A 188 12.61 -1.97 -25.32
N PRO A 189 12.75 -1.63 -24.02
CA PRO A 189 11.83 -0.70 -23.36
C PRO A 189 11.78 0.68 -24.04
N SER A 190 12.93 1.20 -24.47
CA SER A 190 13.04 2.49 -25.16
C SER A 190 12.40 2.48 -26.55
N GLN A 191 12.46 1.34 -27.26
CA GLN A 191 11.77 1.18 -28.55
C GLN A 191 10.25 1.07 -28.37
N LEU A 192 9.79 0.37 -27.32
CA LEU A 192 8.38 0.19 -27.03
C LEU A 192 7.68 1.50 -26.65
N GLN A 193 8.36 2.40 -25.93
CA GLN A 193 7.75 3.64 -25.43
C GLN A 193 6.98 4.44 -26.50
N PRO A 194 7.61 4.99 -27.56
CA PRO A 194 6.89 5.82 -28.52
C PRO A 194 5.82 5.06 -29.31
N ILE A 195 6.00 3.74 -29.48
CA ILE A 195 5.05 2.88 -30.20
C ILE A 195 3.79 2.69 -29.36
N LEU A 196 3.94 2.41 -28.07
CA LEU A 196 2.81 2.27 -27.15
C LEU A 196 2.06 3.59 -27.00
N GLU A 197 2.78 4.71 -26.84
CA GLU A 197 2.19 6.05 -26.82
C GLU A 197 1.35 6.33 -28.08
N GLU A 198 1.85 6.00 -29.28
CA GLU A 198 1.10 6.16 -30.54
C GLU A 198 -0.16 5.29 -30.56
N ILE A 199 -0.04 4.00 -30.22
CA ILE A 199 -1.15 3.04 -30.24
C ILE A 199 -2.25 3.47 -29.27
N PHE A 200 -1.91 3.79 -28.02
CA PHE A 200 -2.89 4.20 -27.02
C PHE A 200 -3.60 5.50 -27.40
N ASN A 201 -2.87 6.49 -27.93
CA ASN A 201 -3.46 7.73 -28.42
C ASN A 201 -4.41 7.48 -29.61
N ARG A 202 -4.03 6.63 -30.56
CA ARG A 202 -4.84 6.30 -31.74
C ARG A 202 -6.15 5.61 -31.38
N PHE A 203 -6.13 4.71 -30.40
CA PHE A 203 -7.32 3.98 -29.96
C PHE A 203 -8.06 4.66 -28.79
N HIS A 204 -7.67 5.88 -28.43
CA HIS A 204 -8.25 6.65 -27.33
C HIS A 204 -8.25 5.90 -25.99
N ILE A 205 -7.19 5.13 -25.74
CA ILE A 205 -6.99 4.40 -24.48
C ILE A 205 -6.18 5.30 -23.56
N ARG A 206 -6.79 5.71 -22.45
CA ARG A 206 -6.13 6.54 -21.44
C ARG A 206 -5.59 5.65 -20.32
N LEU A 207 -4.34 5.89 -19.94
CA LEU A 207 -3.65 5.22 -18.85
C LEU A 207 -3.04 6.30 -17.93
N THR A 208 -2.75 5.93 -16.68
CA THR A 208 -1.84 6.74 -15.86
C THR A 208 -0.39 6.50 -16.30
N ASP A 209 0.51 7.44 -16.03
CA ASP A 209 1.94 7.30 -16.32
C ASP A 209 2.53 6.01 -15.71
N GLU A 210 2.08 5.66 -14.49
CA GLU A 210 2.46 4.42 -13.80
C GLU A 210 1.92 3.17 -14.51
N GLY A 211 0.66 3.21 -14.98
CA GLY A 211 0.03 2.12 -15.72
C GLY A 211 0.67 1.87 -17.08
N GLU A 212 1.04 2.95 -17.77
CA GLU A 212 1.77 2.89 -19.04
C GLU A 212 3.20 2.37 -18.84
N LEU A 213 3.92 2.86 -17.83
CA LEU A 213 5.23 2.33 -17.44
C LEU A 213 5.16 0.83 -17.19
N PHE A 214 4.14 0.37 -16.45
CA PHE A 214 3.91 -1.05 -16.19
C PHE A 214 3.73 -1.83 -17.49
N LEU A 215 2.85 -1.38 -18.39
CA LEU A 215 2.58 -2.06 -19.66
C LEU A 215 3.83 -2.15 -20.53
N ARG A 216 4.63 -1.08 -20.56
CA ARG A 216 5.92 -1.07 -21.27
C ARG A 216 6.88 -2.13 -20.72
N LEU A 217 7.01 -2.21 -19.40
CA LEU A 217 7.84 -3.23 -18.74
C LEU A 217 7.29 -4.63 -18.96
N TYR A 218 5.96 -4.82 -18.88
CA TYR A 218 5.31 -6.09 -19.19
C TYR A 218 5.61 -6.55 -20.62
N CYS A 219 5.46 -5.67 -21.61
CA CYS A 219 5.77 -5.98 -23.00
C CYS A 219 7.25 -6.36 -23.19
N ALA A 220 8.17 -5.65 -22.53
CA ALA A 220 9.59 -5.97 -22.59
C ALA A 220 9.91 -7.33 -21.93
N VAL A 221 9.25 -7.67 -20.81
CA VAL A 221 9.32 -9.00 -20.19
C VAL A 221 8.78 -10.06 -21.14
N ALA A 222 7.62 -9.84 -21.75
CA ALA A 222 7.01 -10.75 -22.71
C ALA A 222 7.94 -11.02 -23.90
N VAL A 223 8.54 -9.97 -24.49
CA VAL A 223 9.54 -10.10 -25.56
C VAL A 223 10.66 -11.05 -25.13
N ARG A 224 11.27 -10.82 -23.96
CA ARG A 224 12.35 -11.68 -23.45
C ARG A 224 11.90 -13.13 -23.30
N ARG A 225 10.78 -13.36 -22.61
CA ARG A 225 10.30 -14.71 -22.30
C ARG A 225 9.91 -15.49 -23.55
N ILE A 226 9.29 -14.82 -24.52
CA ILE A 226 8.94 -15.41 -25.82
C ILE A 226 10.21 -15.77 -26.61
N SER A 227 11.21 -14.88 -26.66
CA SER A 227 12.50 -15.17 -27.31
C SER A 227 13.26 -16.33 -26.65
N GLU A 228 13.10 -16.52 -25.34
CA GLU A 228 13.67 -17.65 -24.59
C GLU A 228 12.89 -18.97 -24.77
N GLY A 229 11.78 -18.97 -25.52
CA GLY A 229 10.97 -20.16 -25.80
C GLY A 229 9.88 -20.42 -24.76
N TYR A 230 9.46 -19.41 -24.00
CA TYR A 230 8.40 -19.49 -22.99
C TYR A 230 7.16 -18.62 -23.35
N PRO A 231 6.48 -18.88 -24.48
CA PRO A 231 5.21 -18.21 -24.79
C PRO A 231 4.08 -18.71 -23.88
N LEU A 232 3.04 -17.88 -23.72
CA LEU A 232 1.79 -18.31 -23.07
C LEU A 232 1.10 -19.36 -23.93
N SER A 233 0.76 -20.51 -23.34
CA SER A 233 0.20 -21.65 -24.08
C SER A 233 -1.33 -21.72 -24.05
N GLU A 234 -1.95 -21.37 -22.92
CA GLU A 234 -3.39 -21.53 -22.71
C GLU A 234 -3.94 -20.34 -21.91
N PHE A 235 -4.56 -19.40 -22.62
CA PHE A 235 -5.33 -18.29 -22.03
C PHE A 235 -6.39 -17.78 -23.01
N ALA A 236 -7.61 -17.68 -22.52
CA ALA A 236 -8.74 -17.05 -23.21
C ALA A 236 -9.25 -15.90 -22.34
N THR A 237 -9.51 -14.77 -22.99
CA THR A 237 -10.19 -13.63 -22.36
C THR A 237 -11.66 -13.63 -22.75
N GLU A 238 -12.51 -13.10 -21.89
CA GLU A 238 -13.87 -12.70 -22.24
C GLU A 238 -13.87 -11.50 -23.21
N GLU A 239 -15.05 -11.11 -23.68
CA GLU A 239 -15.23 -9.93 -24.53
C GLU A 239 -14.75 -8.66 -23.80
N VAL A 240 -13.84 -7.94 -24.45
CA VAL A 240 -13.31 -6.63 -24.02
C VAL A 240 -13.72 -5.61 -25.08
N GLU A 241 -13.72 -4.32 -24.72
CA GLU A 241 -14.01 -3.23 -25.66
C GLU A 241 -13.20 -3.34 -26.98
N GLU A 242 -13.81 -2.93 -28.09
CA GLU A 242 -13.25 -3.10 -29.43
C GLU A 242 -11.93 -2.33 -29.61
N ASN A 243 -11.83 -1.12 -29.06
CA ASN A 243 -10.61 -0.31 -29.03
C ASN A 243 -9.44 -1.07 -28.36
N ILE A 244 -9.68 -1.75 -27.23
CA ILE A 244 -8.68 -2.55 -26.52
C ILE A 244 -8.30 -3.77 -27.36
N CYS A 245 -9.25 -4.42 -28.01
CA CYS A 245 -8.97 -5.55 -28.90
C CYS A 245 -8.04 -5.15 -30.06
N LEU A 246 -8.28 -3.98 -30.67
CA LEU A 246 -7.45 -3.45 -31.75
C LEU A 246 -6.05 -3.05 -31.27
N ALA A 247 -5.96 -2.33 -30.14
CA ALA A 247 -4.68 -1.95 -29.55
C ALA A 247 -3.85 -3.17 -29.15
N ALA A 248 -4.45 -4.15 -28.48
CA ALA A 248 -3.76 -5.37 -28.06
C ALA A 248 -3.21 -6.16 -29.26
N ARG A 249 -3.94 -6.22 -30.38
CA ARG A 249 -3.49 -6.87 -31.61
C ARG A 249 -2.26 -6.19 -32.22
N GLU A 250 -2.24 -4.85 -32.25
CA GLU A 250 -1.09 -4.12 -32.77
C GLU A 250 0.13 -4.25 -31.85
N ILE A 251 -0.07 -4.17 -30.54
CA ILE A 251 0.98 -4.38 -29.55
C ILE A 251 1.53 -5.81 -29.66
N ALA A 252 0.65 -6.81 -29.82
CA ALA A 252 1.03 -8.20 -30.03
C ALA A 252 1.93 -8.37 -31.27
N ALA A 253 1.63 -7.67 -32.37
CA ALA A 253 2.46 -7.68 -33.58
C ALA A 253 3.84 -7.04 -33.35
N VAL A 254 3.92 -5.96 -32.57
CA VAL A 254 5.18 -5.32 -32.18
C VAL A 254 6.01 -6.26 -31.31
N VAL A 255 5.41 -6.88 -30.30
CA VAL A 255 6.05 -7.87 -29.43
C VAL A 255 6.56 -9.07 -30.26
N GLN A 256 5.76 -9.55 -31.21
CA GLN A 256 6.15 -10.64 -32.11
C GLN A 256 7.40 -10.29 -32.93
N HIS A 257 7.42 -9.08 -33.50
CA HIS A 257 8.56 -8.59 -34.30
C HIS A 257 9.83 -8.48 -33.44
N LEU A 258 9.72 -7.92 -32.24
CA LEU A 258 10.85 -7.76 -31.32
C LEU A 258 11.35 -9.11 -30.77
N ALA A 259 10.44 -10.06 -30.52
CA ALA A 259 10.79 -11.38 -29.99
C ALA A 259 11.37 -12.33 -31.06
N ASN A 260 11.12 -12.04 -32.34
CA ASN A 260 11.48 -12.87 -33.49
C ASN A 260 11.02 -14.33 -33.37
N HIS A 261 9.82 -14.54 -32.82
CA HIS A 261 9.22 -15.87 -32.61
C HIS A 261 7.70 -15.80 -32.81
N PRO A 262 7.04 -16.88 -33.26
CA PRO A 262 5.57 -16.91 -33.35
C PRO A 262 4.88 -16.59 -32.02
N LEU A 263 3.85 -15.76 -32.09
CA LEU A 263 3.00 -15.39 -30.96
C LEU A 263 1.77 -16.31 -30.92
N SER A 264 1.36 -16.77 -29.73
CA SER A 264 0.09 -17.48 -29.56
C SER A 264 -1.07 -16.50 -29.41
N ALA A 265 -2.30 -16.96 -29.65
CA ALA A 265 -3.50 -16.15 -29.38
C ALA A 265 -3.62 -15.75 -27.89
N SER A 266 -3.04 -16.55 -27.00
CA SER A 266 -3.01 -16.30 -25.56
C SER A 266 -2.20 -15.06 -25.18
N GLU A 267 -1.15 -14.73 -25.94
CA GLU A 267 -0.37 -13.51 -25.73
C GLU A 267 -1.18 -12.24 -26.06
N GLU A 268 -1.91 -12.23 -27.18
CA GLU A 268 -2.83 -11.14 -27.52
C GLU A 268 -3.94 -11.01 -26.46
N ASN A 269 -4.53 -12.13 -26.05
CA ASN A 269 -5.60 -12.14 -25.06
C ASN A 269 -5.15 -11.59 -23.71
N TRP A 270 -3.93 -11.92 -23.29
CA TRP A 270 -3.39 -11.44 -22.02
C TRP A 270 -3.03 -9.95 -22.06
N LEU A 271 -2.60 -9.44 -23.23
CA LEU A 271 -2.44 -8.00 -23.45
C LEU A 271 -3.77 -7.25 -23.30
N LYS A 272 -4.89 -7.78 -23.81
CA LYS A 272 -6.22 -7.18 -23.63
C LYS A 272 -6.55 -7.00 -22.15
N VAL A 273 -6.31 -8.02 -21.34
CA VAL A 273 -6.52 -7.97 -19.89
C VAL A 273 -5.64 -6.92 -19.22
N HIS A 274 -4.35 -6.88 -19.56
CA HIS A 274 -3.42 -5.92 -18.94
C HIS A 274 -3.76 -4.46 -19.27
N ILE A 275 -4.26 -4.19 -20.48
CA ILE A 275 -4.73 -2.87 -20.91
C ILE A 275 -6.03 -2.53 -20.16
N ALA A 276 -7.03 -3.41 -20.18
CA ALA A 276 -8.32 -3.20 -19.52
C ALA A 276 -8.17 -2.96 -18.01
N ALA A 277 -7.29 -3.72 -17.35
CA ALA A 277 -7.03 -3.62 -15.91
C ALA A 277 -6.43 -2.27 -15.46
N ARG A 278 -5.81 -1.52 -16.38
CA ARG A 278 -5.07 -0.27 -16.12
C ARG A 278 -5.67 0.95 -16.83
N GLN A 279 -6.73 0.76 -17.60
CA GLN A 279 -7.42 1.83 -18.30
C GLN A 279 -8.03 2.82 -17.30
N VAL A 280 -7.77 4.10 -17.51
CA VAL A 280 -8.53 5.17 -16.87
C VAL A 280 -9.83 5.29 -17.64
N GLN A 281 -10.90 4.78 -17.06
CA GLN A 281 -12.23 4.92 -17.65
C GLN A 281 -12.71 6.36 -17.52
N GLU A 282 -13.20 6.93 -18.63
CA GLU A 282 -13.94 8.19 -18.58
C GLU A 282 -15.36 7.95 -18.06
N ILE A 283 -15.96 8.98 -17.46
CA ILE A 283 -17.37 8.99 -17.04
C ILE A 283 -18.25 9.10 -18.29
N ALA A 284 -18.17 8.12 -19.19
CA ALA A 284 -19.11 7.97 -20.28
C ALA A 284 -20.17 6.94 -19.84
N PRO A 285 -21.46 7.31 -19.80
CA PRO A 285 -22.54 6.37 -19.56
C PRO A 285 -22.75 5.55 -20.84
N SER A 286 -21.79 4.71 -21.20
CA SER A 286 -21.99 3.68 -22.22
C SER A 286 -22.49 2.41 -21.54
N ALA A 287 -23.38 1.73 -22.26
CA ALA A 287 -24.06 0.52 -21.83
C ALA A 287 -23.03 -0.57 -21.50
N ILE A 288 -22.90 -0.86 -20.21
CA ILE A 288 -22.03 -1.91 -19.69
C ILE A 288 -22.95 -3.02 -19.19
N ASN A 289 -22.59 -4.27 -19.49
CA ASN A 289 -23.29 -5.44 -18.98
C ASN A 289 -23.39 -5.33 -17.45
N ALA A 290 -24.63 -5.16 -16.97
CA ALA A 290 -24.91 -4.30 -15.83
C ALA A 290 -25.11 -5.01 -14.48
N ASP A 291 -24.90 -6.32 -14.39
CA ASP A 291 -25.47 -7.03 -13.24
C ASP A 291 -24.53 -7.15 -12.04
N ASP A 292 -23.21 -7.31 -12.21
CA ASP A 292 -22.29 -7.54 -11.08
C ASP A 292 -21.67 -6.25 -10.49
N GLU A 293 -21.22 -5.32 -11.35
CA GLU A 293 -20.56 -4.07 -10.92
C GLU A 293 -21.52 -3.13 -10.19
N GLU A 294 -22.66 -2.87 -10.83
CA GLU A 294 -23.73 -2.02 -10.30
C GLU A 294 -24.33 -2.64 -9.03
N ALA A 295 -24.48 -3.97 -8.99
CA ALA A 295 -24.91 -4.66 -7.79
C ALA A 295 -23.89 -4.49 -6.65
N LEU A 296 -22.59 -4.60 -6.92
CA LEU A 296 -21.56 -4.39 -5.90
C LEU A 296 -21.55 -2.94 -5.37
N VAL A 297 -21.63 -1.93 -6.25
CA VAL A 297 -21.73 -0.52 -5.83
C VAL A 297 -22.94 -0.32 -4.92
N ASN A 298 -24.12 -0.75 -5.39
CA ASN A 298 -25.36 -0.61 -4.63
C ASN A 298 -25.32 -1.41 -3.34
N TYR A 299 -24.69 -2.59 -3.33
CA TYR A 299 -24.52 -3.40 -2.14
C TYR A 299 -23.65 -2.67 -1.11
N ILE A 300 -22.47 -2.18 -1.49
CA ILE A 300 -21.57 -1.45 -0.58
C ILE A 300 -22.31 -0.25 0.03
N LEU A 301 -22.95 0.58 -0.79
CA LEU A 301 -23.66 1.76 -0.30
C LEU A 301 -24.86 1.40 0.60
N ARG A 302 -25.62 0.35 0.27
CA ARG A 302 -26.74 -0.14 1.11
C ARG A 302 -26.24 -0.77 2.41
N PHE A 303 -25.12 -1.48 2.37
CA PHE A 303 -24.49 -2.06 3.55
C PHE A 303 -24.05 -0.95 4.49
N ILE A 304 -23.33 0.05 4.00
CA ILE A 304 -22.92 1.21 4.80
C ILE A 304 -24.14 1.95 5.37
N ASN A 305 -25.19 2.17 4.57
CA ASN A 305 -26.41 2.82 5.04
C ASN A 305 -27.15 2.00 6.12
N SER A 306 -27.22 0.67 5.99
CA SER A 306 -27.95 -0.18 6.94
C SER A 306 -27.16 -0.48 8.22
N GLN A 307 -25.86 -0.77 8.07
CA GLN A 307 -24.98 -1.21 9.15
C GLN A 307 -24.25 -0.06 9.85
N TYR A 308 -24.05 1.08 9.19
CA TYR A 308 -23.36 2.23 9.80
C TYR A 308 -24.20 3.51 9.81
N ASN A 309 -25.42 3.47 9.26
CA ASN A 309 -26.36 4.60 9.23
C ASN A 309 -25.83 5.83 8.45
N TYR A 310 -24.84 5.63 7.57
CA TYR A 310 -24.38 6.63 6.59
C TYR A 310 -25.10 6.44 5.27
N ASN A 311 -26.08 7.30 5.00
CA ASN A 311 -26.83 7.32 3.77
C ASN A 311 -26.05 8.02 2.65
N LEU A 312 -25.24 7.24 1.97
CA LEU A 312 -24.49 7.65 0.79
C LEU A 312 -25.22 7.33 -0.53
N LEU A 313 -26.45 6.80 -0.47
CA LEU A 313 -27.18 6.30 -1.65
C LEU A 313 -27.59 7.41 -2.63
N ASN A 314 -27.74 8.64 -2.14
CA ASN A 314 -28.13 9.78 -2.97
C ASN A 314 -26.94 10.51 -3.58
N ASP A 315 -25.71 10.10 -3.24
CA ASP A 315 -24.49 10.72 -3.74
C ASP A 315 -24.17 10.18 -5.15
N LYS A 316 -24.68 10.88 -6.16
CA LYS A 316 -24.51 10.52 -7.57
C LYS A 316 -23.05 10.51 -8.01
N GLN A 317 -22.23 11.40 -7.44
CA GLN A 317 -20.82 11.46 -7.81
C GLN A 317 -20.08 10.28 -7.21
N LEU A 318 -20.28 9.98 -5.92
CA LEU A 318 -19.72 8.79 -5.28
C LEU A 318 -20.10 7.51 -6.03
N HIS A 319 -21.39 7.37 -6.38
CA HIS A 319 -21.87 6.21 -7.12
C HIS A 319 -21.14 6.06 -8.47
N ALA A 320 -21.03 7.14 -9.25
CA ALA A 320 -20.32 7.13 -10.52
C ALA A 320 -18.82 6.82 -10.37
N ASP A 321 -18.16 7.39 -9.36
CA ASP A 321 -16.74 7.18 -9.08
C ASP A 321 -16.48 5.72 -8.67
N LEU A 322 -17.30 5.17 -7.77
CA LEU A 322 -17.23 3.77 -7.36
C LEU A 322 -17.48 2.82 -8.53
N LEU A 323 -18.50 3.08 -9.35
CA LEU A 323 -18.82 2.23 -10.49
C LEU A 323 -17.66 2.18 -11.50
N THR A 324 -17.06 3.34 -11.77
CA THR A 324 -15.88 3.47 -12.64
C THR A 324 -14.69 2.69 -12.09
N HIS A 325 -14.43 2.79 -10.78
CA HIS A 325 -13.35 2.06 -10.14
C HIS A 325 -13.61 0.53 -10.14
N ILE A 326 -14.82 0.12 -9.75
CA ILE A 326 -15.21 -1.28 -9.61
C ILE A 326 -15.14 -2.03 -10.95
N LYS A 327 -15.47 -1.39 -12.07
CA LYS A 327 -15.28 -1.94 -13.43
C LYS A 327 -13.86 -2.48 -13.67
N THR A 328 -12.87 -1.61 -13.42
CA THR A 328 -11.47 -1.98 -13.60
C THR A 328 -10.99 -2.93 -12.51
N MET A 329 -11.45 -2.74 -11.27
CA MET A 329 -11.14 -3.60 -10.12
C MET A 329 -11.61 -5.04 -10.33
N ILE A 330 -12.83 -5.28 -10.81
CA ILE A 330 -13.35 -6.63 -11.04
C ILE A 330 -12.50 -7.37 -12.05
N THR A 331 -12.03 -6.67 -13.10
CA THR A 331 -11.06 -7.24 -14.05
C THR A 331 -9.77 -7.66 -13.32
N ARG A 332 -9.21 -6.79 -12.48
CA ARG A 332 -8.00 -7.11 -11.70
C ARG A 332 -8.20 -8.28 -10.75
N VAL A 333 -9.28 -8.29 -9.99
CA VAL A 333 -9.64 -9.33 -9.02
C VAL A 333 -9.85 -10.68 -9.71
N ARG A 334 -10.60 -10.70 -10.82
CA ARG A 334 -10.89 -11.92 -11.60
C ARG A 334 -9.62 -12.58 -12.15
N TYR A 335 -8.71 -11.76 -12.68
CA TYR A 335 -7.45 -12.22 -13.26
C TYR A 335 -6.28 -12.23 -12.25
N GLN A 336 -6.57 -12.02 -10.96
CA GLN A 336 -5.58 -12.01 -9.86
C GLN A 336 -4.40 -11.07 -10.12
N ILE A 337 -4.65 -9.94 -10.78
CA ILE A 337 -3.66 -8.89 -10.99
C ILE A 337 -3.56 -8.08 -9.70
N MET A 338 -2.41 -8.18 -9.04
CA MET A 338 -2.10 -7.37 -7.86
C MET A 338 -1.59 -6.00 -8.30
N ILE A 339 -2.25 -4.93 -7.87
CA ILE A 339 -1.70 -3.57 -7.97
C ILE A 339 -1.46 -3.09 -6.53
N PRO A 340 -0.20 -2.85 -6.13
CA PRO A 340 0.08 -2.32 -4.80
C PRO A 340 -0.48 -0.91 -4.68
N ASN A 341 -1.14 -0.62 -3.56
CA ASN A 341 -1.59 0.73 -3.24
C ASN A 341 -0.49 1.40 -2.39
N PRO A 342 0.27 2.37 -2.95
CA PRO A 342 1.38 3.01 -2.23
C PRO A 342 0.91 3.80 -1.00
N LEU A 343 -0.37 4.12 -0.92
CA LEU A 343 -0.99 4.84 0.18
C LEU A 343 -1.71 3.93 1.17
N LEU A 344 -1.65 2.59 1.02
CA LEU A 344 -2.43 1.66 1.84
C LEU A 344 -2.30 1.93 3.34
N GLU A 345 -1.06 1.99 3.85
CA GLU A 345 -0.79 2.27 5.25
C GLU A 345 -1.25 3.66 5.68
N ASN A 346 -1.07 4.66 4.81
CA ASN A 346 -1.56 6.02 5.06
C ASN A 346 -3.10 6.05 5.13
N ILE A 347 -3.78 5.29 4.29
CA ILE A 347 -5.25 5.19 4.25
C ILE A 347 -5.76 4.55 5.54
N LYS A 348 -5.18 3.43 5.97
CA LYS A 348 -5.53 2.78 7.25
C LYS A 348 -5.36 3.74 8.43
N GLN A 349 -4.33 4.59 8.41
CA GLN A 349 -4.05 5.57 9.46
C GLN A 349 -4.97 6.79 9.44
N HIS A 350 -5.24 7.37 8.28
CA HIS A 350 -5.99 8.64 8.18
C HIS A 350 -7.49 8.44 7.99
N TYR A 351 -7.91 7.26 7.50
CA TYR A 351 -9.29 6.92 7.21
C TYR A 351 -9.73 5.60 7.86
N PRO A 352 -9.46 5.37 9.16
CA PRO A 352 -9.71 4.08 9.81
C PRO A 352 -11.19 3.68 9.80
N MET A 353 -12.10 4.64 9.92
CA MET A 353 -13.54 4.35 9.86
C MET A 353 -13.97 3.98 8.44
N ALA A 354 -13.56 4.76 7.43
CA ALA A 354 -13.90 4.43 6.05
C ALA A 354 -13.29 3.08 5.64
N TRP A 355 -12.09 2.77 6.15
CA TRP A 355 -11.47 1.44 6.07
C TRP A 355 -12.35 0.36 6.67
N ASP A 356 -12.73 0.51 7.94
CA ASP A 356 -13.58 -0.45 8.66
C ASP A 356 -14.88 -0.75 7.91
N MET A 357 -15.61 0.30 7.51
CA MET A 357 -16.88 0.19 6.79
C MET A 357 -16.75 -0.49 5.43
N THR A 358 -15.72 -0.10 4.67
CA THR A 358 -15.50 -0.64 3.32
C THR A 358 -15.05 -2.11 3.41
N LEU A 359 -14.16 -2.42 4.34
CA LEU A 359 -13.68 -3.78 4.59
C LEU A 359 -14.82 -4.70 5.02
N ALA A 360 -15.69 -4.25 5.93
CA ALA A 360 -16.86 -5.02 6.34
C ALA A 360 -17.84 -5.25 5.18
N ALA A 361 -18.11 -4.22 4.37
CA ALA A 361 -18.99 -4.32 3.21
C ALA A 361 -18.45 -5.32 2.17
N VAL A 362 -17.16 -5.18 1.82
CA VAL A 362 -16.49 -6.02 0.81
C VAL A 362 -16.35 -7.46 1.30
N SER A 363 -16.01 -7.68 2.57
CA SER A 363 -15.88 -9.03 3.15
C SER A 363 -17.22 -9.75 3.20
N SER A 364 -18.29 -9.02 3.51
CA SER A 364 -19.66 -9.56 3.46
C SER A 364 -20.08 -9.93 2.03
N TRP A 365 -19.65 -9.15 1.03
CA TRP A 365 -19.85 -9.46 -0.39
C TRP A 365 -19.05 -10.69 -0.87
N GLY A 366 -17.91 -10.98 -0.24
CA GLY A 366 -17.04 -12.12 -0.58
C GLY A 366 -17.75 -13.48 -0.63
N LYS A 367 -18.92 -13.62 0.00
CA LYS A 367 -19.76 -14.83 -0.06
C LYS A 367 -20.39 -15.07 -1.44
N TYR A 368 -20.50 -14.04 -2.28
CA TYR A 368 -21.13 -14.08 -3.60
C TYR A 368 -20.12 -14.20 -4.75
N THR A 369 -18.82 -14.16 -4.46
CA THR A 369 -17.76 -14.23 -5.47
C THR A 369 -16.72 -15.28 -5.09
N PRO A 370 -16.20 -16.07 -6.04
CA PRO A 370 -15.11 -17.00 -5.77
C PRO A 370 -13.75 -16.30 -5.62
N TYR A 371 -13.68 -15.00 -5.92
CA TYR A 371 -12.44 -14.24 -5.92
C TYR A 371 -12.26 -13.43 -4.63
N ALA A 372 -11.04 -13.46 -4.09
CA ALA A 372 -10.66 -12.63 -2.95
C ALA A 372 -10.30 -11.22 -3.42
N ILE A 373 -10.88 -10.20 -2.78
CA ILE A 373 -10.52 -8.80 -3.01
C ILE A 373 -9.37 -8.46 -2.07
N SER A 374 -8.25 -7.99 -2.63
CA SER A 374 -7.05 -7.68 -1.84
C SER A 374 -7.21 -6.40 -1.02
N GLU A 375 -6.41 -6.26 0.04
CA GLU A 375 -6.35 -5.02 0.83
C GLU A 375 -6.00 -3.78 -0.02
N ASN A 376 -5.21 -3.94 -1.07
CA ASN A 376 -4.88 -2.83 -1.97
C ASN A 376 -6.12 -2.28 -2.68
N GLU A 377 -6.98 -3.19 -3.15
CA GLU A 377 -8.26 -2.83 -3.80
C GLU A 377 -9.23 -2.21 -2.80
N ILE A 378 -9.31 -2.78 -1.59
CA ILE A 378 -10.09 -2.18 -0.49
C ILE A 378 -9.60 -0.77 -0.21
N GLY A 379 -8.27 -0.55 -0.16
CA GLY A 379 -7.70 0.79 0.03
C GLY A 379 -8.14 1.79 -1.03
N PHE A 380 -8.23 1.40 -2.31
CA PHE A 380 -8.75 2.30 -3.34
C PHE A 380 -10.25 2.60 -3.15
N LEU A 381 -11.06 1.60 -2.81
CA LEU A 381 -12.48 1.81 -2.50
C LEU A 381 -12.67 2.73 -1.28
N VAL A 382 -11.81 2.61 -0.27
CA VAL A 382 -11.83 3.44 0.94
C VAL A 382 -11.63 4.91 0.60
N LEU A 383 -10.80 5.26 -0.38
CA LEU A 383 -10.65 6.64 -0.82
C LEU A 383 -11.97 7.20 -1.38
N HIS A 384 -12.67 6.44 -2.23
CA HIS A 384 -13.96 6.86 -2.75
C HIS A 384 -15.00 7.03 -1.64
N ILE A 385 -15.13 6.03 -0.76
CA ILE A 385 -16.06 6.08 0.37
C ILE A 385 -15.71 7.22 1.32
N GLY A 386 -14.44 7.41 1.66
CA GLY A 386 -13.93 8.50 2.49
C GLY A 386 -14.29 9.88 1.96
N VAL A 387 -14.12 10.12 0.66
CA VAL A 387 -14.51 11.39 0.02
C VAL A 387 -16.02 11.61 0.06
N GLY A 388 -16.82 10.57 -0.21
CA GLY A 388 -18.29 10.66 -0.15
C GLY A 388 -18.80 10.96 1.27
N LEU A 389 -18.12 10.38 2.25
CA LEU A 389 -18.31 10.59 3.68
C LEU A 389 -17.96 12.02 4.12
N GLU A 390 -16.79 12.54 3.74
CA GLU A 390 -16.40 13.93 3.99
C GLU A 390 -17.43 14.91 3.40
N ARG A 391 -17.85 14.69 2.15
CA ARG A 391 -18.84 15.54 1.46
C ARG A 391 -20.22 15.54 2.12
N SER A 392 -20.69 14.38 2.59
CA SER A 392 -22.07 14.21 3.05
C SER A 392 -22.25 14.42 4.56
N TYR A 393 -21.20 14.14 5.35
CA TYR A 393 -21.27 14.10 6.81
C TYR A 393 -20.24 15.00 7.51
N ASN A 394 -19.45 15.75 6.74
CA ASN A 394 -18.39 16.63 7.26
C ASN A 394 -17.52 15.90 8.29
N ILE A 395 -17.07 14.70 7.92
CA ILE A 395 -16.19 13.88 8.75
C ILE A 395 -14.91 14.66 9.01
N GLY A 396 -14.60 14.83 10.29
CA GLY A 396 -13.72 15.91 10.77
C GLY A 396 -14.47 16.96 11.58
N TYR A 397 -15.47 16.57 12.38
CA TYR A 397 -16.09 17.46 13.36
C TYR A 397 -15.01 18.19 14.15
N GLN A 398 -14.97 19.51 14.01
CA GLN A 398 -14.11 20.36 14.81
C GLN A 398 -14.99 21.14 15.77
N ARG A 399 -14.77 20.94 17.07
CA ARG A 399 -15.48 21.69 18.09
C ARG A 399 -15.10 23.16 17.97
N GLN A 400 -16.07 23.99 17.59
CA GLN A 400 -15.88 25.44 17.50
C GLN A 400 -15.44 26.01 18.86
N PRO A 401 -14.38 26.86 18.91
CA PRO A 401 -13.99 27.51 20.14
C PRO A 401 -15.10 28.43 20.64
N LYS A 402 -15.56 28.14 21.86
CA LYS A 402 -16.58 28.92 22.57
C LYS A 402 -15.91 30.05 23.31
N VAL A 403 -16.32 31.28 23.05
CA VAL A 403 -15.65 32.48 23.55
C VAL A 403 -16.61 33.35 24.34
N LEU A 404 -16.11 33.87 25.45
CA LEU A 404 -16.76 34.91 26.22
C LEU A 404 -16.22 36.28 25.80
N LEU A 405 -17.09 37.20 25.40
CA LEU A 405 -16.72 38.58 25.12
C LEU A 405 -16.98 39.45 26.36
N VAL A 406 -15.93 40.06 26.92
CA VAL A 406 -16.04 40.99 28.05
C VAL A 406 -15.84 42.42 27.52
N CYS A 407 -16.92 43.20 27.51
CA CYS A 407 -16.93 44.53 26.92
C CYS A 407 -17.89 45.44 27.69
N ASP A 408 -17.38 46.57 28.20
CA ASP A 408 -18.19 47.62 28.86
C ASP A 408 -18.80 48.62 27.87
N ALA A 409 -18.52 48.48 26.57
CA ALA A 409 -19.00 49.40 25.55
C ALA A 409 -20.46 49.08 25.13
N GLY A 410 -21.16 50.07 24.58
CA GLY A 410 -22.53 49.90 24.09
C GLY A 410 -22.64 48.92 22.91
N ASN A 411 -23.87 48.46 22.63
CA ASN A 411 -24.19 47.42 21.63
C ASN A 411 -23.52 47.61 20.26
N ALA A 412 -23.34 48.85 19.78
CA ALA A 412 -22.70 49.13 18.50
C ALA A 412 -21.25 48.61 18.44
N MET A 413 -20.51 48.75 19.54
CA MET A 413 -19.11 48.32 19.64
C MET A 413 -19.00 46.79 19.74
N VAL A 414 -19.89 46.16 20.51
CA VAL A 414 -20.02 44.70 20.57
C VAL A 414 -20.26 44.12 19.18
N ARG A 415 -21.25 44.66 18.44
CA ARG A 415 -21.58 44.22 17.08
C ARG A 415 -20.42 44.40 16.11
N MET A 416 -19.62 45.46 16.28
CA MET A 416 -18.43 45.68 15.47
C MET A 416 -17.35 44.64 15.74
N ILE A 417 -17.07 44.33 17.01
CA ILE A 417 -16.10 43.29 17.40
C ILE A 417 -16.57 41.93 16.91
N GLU A 418 -17.85 41.58 17.10
CA GLU A 418 -18.46 40.36 16.57
C GLU A 418 -18.26 40.24 15.05
N ALA A 419 -18.50 41.32 14.29
CA ALA A 419 -18.31 41.33 12.85
C ALA A 419 -16.83 41.16 12.43
N VAL A 420 -15.89 41.77 13.16
CA VAL A 420 -14.45 41.60 12.91
C VAL A 420 -14.01 40.18 13.18
N LEU A 421 -14.46 39.59 14.30
CA LEU A 421 -14.14 38.22 14.69
C LEU A 421 -14.77 37.21 13.72
N ALA A 422 -16.06 37.33 13.40
CA ALA A 422 -16.72 36.45 12.44
C ALA A 422 -16.07 36.49 11.04
N ARG A 423 -15.53 37.64 10.63
CA ARG A 423 -14.80 37.76 9.36
C ARG A 423 -13.41 37.12 9.39
N LYS A 424 -12.66 37.27 10.49
CA LYS A 424 -11.28 36.78 10.61
C LYS A 424 -11.21 35.30 11.04
N TYR A 425 -12.12 34.90 11.93
CA TYR A 425 -12.21 33.59 12.57
C TYR A 425 -13.66 33.10 12.58
N PRO A 426 -14.23 32.72 11.42
CA PRO A 426 -15.63 32.27 11.30
C PRO A 426 -15.96 31.04 12.15
N GLN A 427 -14.96 30.30 12.63
CA GLN A 427 -15.09 29.13 13.49
C GLN A 427 -15.28 29.46 14.98
N ILE A 428 -15.16 30.72 15.42
CA ILE A 428 -15.41 31.10 16.81
C ILE A 428 -16.92 31.23 17.06
N GLU A 429 -17.40 30.62 18.14
CA GLU A 429 -18.74 30.86 18.66
C GLU A 429 -18.66 31.82 19.87
N ILE A 430 -19.19 33.03 19.72
CA ILE A 430 -19.33 33.96 20.86
C ILE A 430 -20.59 33.56 21.63
N VAL A 431 -20.42 32.86 22.74
CA VAL A 431 -21.53 32.27 23.51
C VAL A 431 -22.25 33.33 24.34
N ASN A 432 -21.47 34.21 24.98
CA ASN A 432 -21.97 35.22 25.89
C ASN A 432 -21.18 36.52 25.73
N THR A 433 -21.84 37.64 26.03
CA THR A 433 -21.22 38.94 26.19
C THR A 433 -21.53 39.49 27.57
N LEU A 434 -20.50 39.87 28.34
CA LEU A 434 -20.63 40.37 29.70
C LEU A 434 -19.98 41.74 29.86
N THR A 435 -20.48 42.51 30.82
CA THR A 435 -19.76 43.67 31.34
C THR A 435 -18.56 43.22 32.18
N LEU A 436 -17.59 44.10 32.38
CA LEU A 436 -16.46 43.86 33.29
C LEU A 436 -16.94 43.52 34.69
N ARG A 437 -17.94 44.25 35.18
CA ARG A 437 -18.52 44.05 36.52
C ARG A 437 -19.13 42.65 36.67
N ASP A 438 -19.82 42.16 35.65
CA ASP A 438 -20.43 40.83 35.68
C ASP A 438 -19.38 39.73 35.56
N TYR A 439 -18.34 39.96 34.75
CA TYR A 439 -17.18 39.06 34.68
C TYR A 439 -16.51 38.95 36.04
N GLU A 440 -16.23 40.07 36.72
CA GLU A 440 -15.57 40.09 38.03
C GLU A 440 -16.34 39.32 39.11
N GLN A 441 -17.66 39.28 39.04
CA GLN A 441 -18.52 38.55 39.98
C GLN A 441 -18.56 37.03 39.76
N ARG A 442 -18.14 36.53 38.59
CA ARG A 442 -18.07 35.09 38.35
C ARG A 442 -16.86 34.47 39.04
N GLU A 443 -16.99 33.28 39.61
CA GLU A 443 -15.80 32.57 40.13
C GLU A 443 -15.01 31.91 39.00
N SER A 444 -15.70 31.35 38.01
CA SER A 444 -15.10 30.63 36.88
C SER A 444 -15.82 30.92 35.56
N ILE A 445 -15.20 30.48 34.46
CA ILE A 445 -15.70 30.66 33.09
C ILE A 445 -15.85 29.28 32.42
N ALA A 446 -16.98 29.04 31.76
CA ALA A 446 -17.27 27.76 31.10
C ALA A 446 -16.74 27.73 29.65
N GLU A 447 -16.64 28.91 29.04
CA GLU A 447 -16.09 29.15 27.72
C GLU A 447 -14.60 28.79 27.65
N ASP A 448 -14.08 28.58 26.44
CA ASP A 448 -12.73 28.09 26.22
C ASP A 448 -11.66 29.17 26.45
N PHE A 449 -12.01 30.43 26.18
CA PHE A 449 -11.18 31.60 26.46
C PHE A 449 -12.01 32.88 26.46
N VAL A 450 -11.42 33.96 26.94
CA VAL A 450 -12.07 35.27 27.07
C VAL A 450 -11.41 36.28 26.14
N ILE A 451 -12.21 37.05 25.41
CA ILE A 451 -11.77 38.24 24.68
C ILE A 451 -12.27 39.46 25.44
N ALA A 452 -11.38 40.36 25.82
CA ALA A 452 -11.72 41.50 26.65
C ALA A 452 -11.29 42.83 26.01
N THR A 453 -12.13 43.85 26.08
CA THR A 453 -11.73 45.22 25.69
C THR A 453 -11.05 45.99 26.81
N ALA A 454 -11.04 45.43 28.02
CA ALA A 454 -10.41 45.96 29.22
C ALA A 454 -9.38 44.98 29.78
N ARG A 455 -8.47 45.47 30.61
CA ARG A 455 -7.49 44.62 31.29
C ARG A 455 -8.19 43.88 32.43
N ILE A 456 -8.27 42.55 32.34
CA ILE A 456 -8.93 41.70 33.33
C ILE A 456 -8.01 40.55 33.75
N GLY A 457 -8.25 40.00 34.95
CA GLY A 457 -7.56 38.80 35.44
C GLY A 457 -8.14 37.51 34.86
N GLU A 458 -7.30 36.49 34.71
CA GLU A 458 -7.72 35.15 34.28
C GLU A 458 -8.46 34.39 35.40
N LYS A 459 -9.46 33.59 35.03
CA LYS A 459 -10.27 32.73 35.92
C LYS A 459 -10.28 31.31 35.38
N ASP A 460 -9.10 30.68 35.38
CA ASP A 460 -8.80 29.35 34.83
C ASP A 460 -8.82 29.22 33.30
N LYS A 461 -9.08 30.32 32.59
CA LYS A 461 -9.13 30.40 31.13
C LYS A 461 -8.27 31.56 30.62
N PRO A 462 -7.60 31.40 29.47
CA PRO A 462 -6.75 32.45 28.93
C PRO A 462 -7.59 33.67 28.52
N VAL A 463 -7.04 34.85 28.76
CA VAL A 463 -7.67 36.13 28.42
C VAL A 463 -6.84 36.83 27.34
N VAL A 464 -7.49 37.27 26.26
CA VAL A 464 -6.88 38.12 25.24
C VAL A 464 -7.48 39.51 25.30
N GLN A 465 -6.64 40.49 25.60
CA GLN A 465 -7.04 41.89 25.58
C GLN A 465 -6.94 42.48 24.17
N ILE A 466 -8.04 43.04 23.67
CA ILE A 466 -8.14 43.70 22.37
C ILE A 466 -8.56 45.16 22.49
N ALA A 467 -8.18 45.97 21.51
CA ALA A 467 -8.79 47.28 21.33
C ALA A 467 -10.14 47.14 20.59
N PRO A 468 -11.06 48.13 20.71
CA PRO A 468 -12.26 48.20 19.89
C PRO A 468 -12.07 48.00 18.39
N PHE A 469 -10.94 48.52 17.88
CA PHE A 469 -10.41 48.26 16.55
C PHE A 469 -9.15 47.41 16.76
N PRO A 470 -9.27 46.08 16.79
CA PRO A 470 -8.14 45.21 17.08
C PRO A 470 -7.04 45.41 16.04
N THR A 471 -5.79 45.45 16.48
CA THR A 471 -4.65 45.41 15.56
C THR A 471 -4.45 43.99 15.03
N ASP A 472 -3.72 43.84 13.91
CA ASP A 472 -3.40 42.51 13.37
C ASP A 472 -2.68 41.62 14.40
N TYR A 473 -1.77 42.20 15.19
CA TYR A 473 -1.10 41.48 16.28
C TYR A 473 -2.06 40.94 17.35
N GLN A 474 -3.09 41.72 17.71
CA GLN A 474 -4.12 41.30 18.67
C GLN A 474 -5.00 40.20 18.09
N LEU A 475 -5.37 40.31 16.81
CA LEU A 475 -6.07 39.25 16.09
C LEU A 475 -5.21 37.99 16.04
N GLU A 476 -3.91 38.08 15.77
CA GLU A 476 -2.99 36.94 15.79
C GLU A 476 -2.92 36.26 17.17
N GLN A 477 -2.98 37.01 18.28
CA GLN A 477 -3.04 36.39 19.62
C GLN A 477 -4.34 35.60 19.82
N ILE A 478 -5.48 36.10 19.30
CA ILE A 478 -6.72 35.32 19.26
C ILE A 478 -6.51 34.08 18.39
N GLY A 479 -5.90 34.23 17.21
CA GLY A 479 -5.60 33.14 16.29
C GLY A 479 -4.85 31.98 16.93
N LYS A 480 -3.84 32.27 17.77
CA LYS A 480 -3.12 31.22 18.52
C LYS A 480 -4.05 30.38 19.40
N LEU A 481 -5.05 30.99 20.03
CA LEU A 481 -6.03 30.28 20.84
C LEU A 481 -7.06 29.56 19.97
N VAL A 482 -7.48 30.14 18.85
CA VAL A 482 -8.45 29.54 17.92
C VAL A 482 -7.92 28.25 17.31
N LEU A 483 -6.62 28.21 16.98
CA LEU A 483 -5.98 27.08 16.31
C LEU A 483 -5.68 25.90 17.25
N VAL A 484 -5.85 26.04 18.57
CA VAL A 484 -5.71 24.92 19.51
C VAL A 484 -6.85 23.93 19.27
N ASP A 485 -6.51 22.68 18.90
CA ASP A 485 -7.50 21.62 18.79
C ASP A 485 -8.08 21.27 20.17
N ARG A 486 -9.37 21.56 20.32
CA ARG A 486 -10.14 21.25 21.53
C ARG A 486 -11.06 20.05 21.35
N THR A 487 -11.15 19.52 20.14
CA THR A 487 -12.06 18.44 19.77
C THR A 487 -11.68 17.17 20.51
N ARG A 488 -10.47 16.64 20.27
CA ARG A 488 -10.03 15.38 20.90
C ARG A 488 -10.01 15.44 22.43
N PRO A 489 -9.45 16.48 23.09
CA PRO A 489 -9.57 16.62 24.54
C PRO A 489 -11.01 16.63 25.05
N TRP A 490 -11.92 17.28 24.32
CA TRP A 490 -13.33 17.34 24.70
C TRP A 490 -14.05 16.00 24.51
N MET A 491 -13.81 15.30 23.40
CA MET A 491 -14.32 13.96 23.13
C MET A 491 -13.89 12.97 24.23
N LEU A 492 -12.63 13.06 24.66
CA LEU A 492 -12.08 12.24 25.74
C LEU A 492 -12.78 12.53 27.07
N ASN A 493 -13.11 13.79 27.35
CA ASN A 493 -13.87 14.16 28.54
C ASN A 493 -15.35 13.79 28.47
N LYS A 494 -15.94 13.75 27.27
CA LYS A 494 -17.37 13.48 27.07
C LYS A 494 -17.70 11.99 27.11
N TYR A 495 -16.88 11.15 26.47
CA TYR A 495 -17.22 9.75 26.20
C TYR A 495 -16.44 8.72 27.02
N PHE A 496 -15.41 9.14 27.77
CA PHE A 496 -14.63 8.25 28.63
C PHE A 496 -14.86 8.60 30.09
N ASP A 497 -15.15 7.59 30.91
CA ASP A 497 -15.38 7.78 32.33
C ASP A 497 -14.85 6.61 33.17
N ALA A 498 -14.81 6.83 34.49
CA ALA A 498 -14.26 5.87 35.44
C ALA A 498 -15.14 4.64 35.66
N ALA A 499 -16.46 4.72 35.42
CA ALA A 499 -17.38 3.59 35.57
C ALA A 499 -17.24 2.59 34.41
N HIS A 500 -16.85 3.09 33.23
CA HIS A 500 -16.57 2.32 32.02
C HIS A 500 -15.06 2.16 31.77
N PHE A 501 -14.28 2.00 32.84
CA PHE A 501 -12.85 1.70 32.79
C PHE A 501 -12.55 0.42 33.58
N ARG A 502 -11.74 -0.49 33.01
CA ARG A 502 -11.33 -1.72 33.70
C ARG A 502 -9.91 -2.14 33.35
N ILE A 503 -9.23 -2.74 34.32
CA ILE A 503 -7.96 -3.45 34.12
C ILE A 503 -8.22 -4.94 34.31
N ILE A 504 -7.78 -5.76 33.36
CA ILE A 504 -7.90 -7.23 33.42
C ILE A 504 -6.55 -7.80 33.88
N GLU A 505 -6.52 -8.23 35.13
CA GLU A 505 -5.37 -8.90 35.74
C GLU A 505 -5.59 -10.43 35.67
N GLY A 506 -5.18 -11.05 34.56
CA GLY A 506 -5.26 -12.50 34.37
C GLY A 506 -5.70 -12.92 32.97
N GLU A 507 -5.86 -14.23 32.78
CA GLU A 507 -6.37 -14.80 31.53
C GLU A 507 -7.83 -14.38 31.31
N MET A 508 -8.12 -13.89 30.11
CA MET A 508 -9.45 -13.49 29.65
C MET A 508 -9.56 -13.84 28.18
N ASP A 509 -10.66 -14.45 27.79
CA ASP A 509 -11.01 -14.66 26.38
C ASP A 509 -11.94 -13.55 25.86
N GLN A 510 -11.93 -13.36 24.54
CA GLN A 510 -12.69 -12.31 23.86
C GLN A 510 -14.20 -12.41 24.11
N GLN A 511 -14.77 -13.63 24.12
CA GLN A 511 -16.22 -13.83 24.28
C GLN A 511 -16.67 -13.46 25.70
N THR A 512 -15.91 -13.91 26.70
CA THR A 512 -16.16 -13.56 28.11
C THR A 512 -16.01 -12.07 28.35
N LEU A 513 -15.03 -11.42 27.70
CA LEU A 513 -14.87 -9.97 27.75
C LEU A 513 -16.10 -9.26 27.19
N PHE A 514 -16.50 -9.55 25.96
CA PHE A 514 -17.66 -8.90 25.32
C PHE A 514 -18.92 -9.04 26.14
N LYS A 515 -19.21 -10.25 26.63
CA LYS A 515 -20.37 -10.50 27.49
C LYS A 515 -20.32 -9.64 28.75
N THR A 516 -19.17 -9.62 29.43
CA THR A 516 -18.99 -8.86 30.67
C THR A 516 -19.23 -7.36 30.48
N LEU A 517 -18.68 -6.78 29.41
CA LEU A 517 -18.82 -5.34 29.12
C LEU A 517 -20.25 -5.00 28.69
N CYS A 518 -20.83 -5.78 27.77
CA CYS A 518 -22.17 -5.55 27.24
C CYS A 518 -23.26 -5.76 28.32
N ASP A 519 -23.12 -6.76 29.20
CA ASP A 519 -24.05 -6.99 30.31
C ASP A 519 -24.05 -5.82 31.31
N GLN A 520 -22.89 -5.17 31.49
CA GLN A 520 -22.83 -3.95 32.31
C GLN A 520 -23.55 -2.79 31.61
N LEU A 521 -23.20 -2.49 30.36
CA LEU A 521 -23.85 -1.43 29.58
C LEU A 521 -25.37 -1.63 29.49
N HIS A 522 -25.83 -2.87 29.37
CA HIS A 522 -27.25 -3.19 29.34
C HIS A 522 -27.94 -2.91 30.68
N ARG A 523 -27.36 -3.35 31.79
CA ARG A 523 -27.90 -3.07 33.14
C ARG A 523 -27.95 -1.59 33.45
N GLU A 524 -27.01 -0.80 32.94
CA GLU A 524 -26.97 0.65 33.08
C GLU A 524 -27.88 1.40 32.09
N GLY A 525 -28.50 0.68 31.14
CA GLY A 525 -29.43 1.23 30.17
C GLY A 525 -28.77 2.00 29.02
N PHE A 526 -27.48 1.79 28.77
CA PHE A 526 -26.77 2.34 27.60
C PHE A 526 -27.14 1.60 26.31
N VAL A 527 -27.44 0.31 26.40
CA VAL A 527 -27.71 -0.56 25.24
C VAL A 527 -28.86 -1.53 25.52
N ASP A 528 -29.45 -2.09 24.46
CA ASP A 528 -30.43 -3.17 24.54
C ASP A 528 -29.78 -4.57 24.47
N ALA A 529 -30.55 -5.63 24.72
CA ALA A 529 -30.04 -7.00 24.81
C ALA A 529 -29.37 -7.50 23.52
N GLU A 530 -29.80 -6.97 22.37
CA GLU A 530 -29.28 -7.31 21.03
C GLU A 530 -27.88 -6.74 20.75
N PHE A 531 -27.38 -5.83 21.61
CA PHE A 531 -26.09 -5.17 21.39
C PHE A 531 -24.91 -6.14 21.43
N LEU A 532 -24.90 -7.10 22.36
CA LEU A 532 -23.84 -8.11 22.45
C LEU A 532 -23.77 -8.96 21.18
N ASP A 533 -24.92 -9.45 20.72
CA ASP A 533 -25.01 -10.28 19.52
C ASP A 533 -24.48 -9.51 18.30
N SER A 534 -24.81 -8.22 18.19
CA SER A 534 -24.32 -7.35 17.12
C SER A 534 -22.81 -7.06 17.18
N VAL A 535 -22.23 -6.91 18.37
CA VAL A 535 -20.77 -6.77 18.54
C VAL A 535 -20.04 -8.05 18.11
N VAL A 536 -20.58 -9.22 18.52
CA VAL A 536 -20.02 -10.53 18.13
C VAL A 536 -20.14 -10.75 16.62
N GLU A 537 -21.29 -10.39 16.03
CA GLU A 537 -21.49 -10.46 14.59
C GLU A 537 -20.51 -9.55 13.85
N ARG A 538 -20.29 -8.31 14.32
CA ARG A 538 -19.31 -7.39 13.73
C ARG A 538 -17.91 -7.98 13.72
N GLU A 539 -17.45 -8.47 14.88
CA GLU A 539 -16.12 -9.04 15.03
C GLU A 539 -15.90 -10.28 14.15
N ALA A 540 -16.96 -11.08 13.93
CA ALA A 540 -16.90 -12.26 13.08
C ALA A 540 -16.80 -11.96 11.57
N ILE A 541 -17.16 -10.74 11.12
CA ILE A 541 -16.99 -10.34 9.71
C ILE A 541 -15.50 -10.12 9.42
N VAL A 542 -14.88 -9.22 10.19
CA VAL A 542 -13.44 -8.93 10.16
C VAL A 542 -13.04 -8.40 11.53
N SER A 543 -11.86 -8.80 12.00
CA SER A 543 -11.23 -8.34 13.24
C SER A 543 -11.30 -6.82 13.40
N THR A 544 -11.69 -6.36 14.59
CA THR A 544 -11.70 -4.93 14.94
C THR A 544 -10.36 -4.43 15.49
N MET A 545 -9.28 -5.17 15.24
CA MET A 545 -7.91 -4.74 15.55
C MET A 545 -7.53 -3.50 14.73
N LEU A 546 -6.96 -2.51 15.41
CA LEU A 546 -6.42 -1.30 14.81
C LEU A 546 -4.92 -1.20 15.14
N GLY A 547 -4.08 -1.62 14.18
CA GLY A 547 -2.63 -1.70 14.36
C GLY A 547 -2.22 -2.73 15.44
N ASP A 548 -0.96 -2.67 15.87
CA ASP A 548 -0.42 -3.64 16.81
C ASP A 548 -0.86 -3.30 18.25
N SER A 549 -1.86 -4.03 18.78
CA SER A 549 -2.32 -4.06 20.19
C SER A 549 -3.60 -3.31 20.58
N ILE A 550 -4.25 -2.56 19.68
CA ILE A 550 -5.55 -1.91 19.98
C ILE A 550 -6.69 -2.70 19.34
N ALA A 551 -7.77 -2.94 20.08
CA ALA A 551 -9.03 -3.42 19.51
C ALA A 551 -10.14 -2.39 19.71
N LEU A 552 -10.96 -2.18 18.68
CA LEU A 552 -12.09 -1.24 18.67
C LEU A 552 -13.44 -1.95 18.44
N PRO A 553 -13.83 -2.91 19.30
CA PRO A 553 -15.07 -3.63 19.11
C PRO A 553 -16.27 -2.69 19.16
N HIS A 554 -17.21 -2.87 18.24
CA HIS A 554 -18.41 -2.05 18.13
C HIS A 554 -19.53 -2.86 17.48
N ALA A 555 -20.78 -2.47 17.72
CA ALA A 555 -21.94 -3.12 17.12
C ALA A 555 -22.08 -2.78 15.63
N LEU A 556 -22.67 -3.69 14.86
CA LEU A 556 -23.34 -3.33 13.62
C LEU A 556 -24.58 -2.49 13.95
N GLY A 557 -24.68 -1.33 13.31
CA GLY A 557 -25.74 -0.36 13.51
C GLY A 557 -25.56 0.52 14.76
N LEU A 558 -26.40 1.54 14.87
CA LEU A 558 -26.43 2.47 16.01
C LEU A 558 -27.39 1.97 17.08
N LEU A 559 -27.03 0.84 17.71
CA LEU A 559 -27.87 0.12 18.68
C LEU A 559 -27.78 0.66 20.13
N ALA A 560 -26.95 1.69 20.37
CA ALA A 560 -26.84 2.29 21.69
C ALA A 560 -27.88 3.40 21.91
N LYS A 561 -28.40 3.48 23.14
CA LYS A 561 -29.25 4.58 23.62
C LYS A 561 -28.43 5.80 24.01
N LYS A 562 -27.20 5.59 24.46
CA LYS A 562 -26.24 6.63 24.85
C LYS A 562 -24.86 6.28 24.35
N THR A 563 -24.10 7.28 23.94
CA THR A 563 -22.73 7.07 23.46
C THR A 563 -21.76 6.92 24.64
N VAL A 564 -20.92 5.89 24.63
CA VAL A 564 -19.86 5.67 25.63
C VAL A 564 -18.73 4.82 25.06
N VAL A 565 -17.50 5.07 25.52
CA VAL A 565 -16.32 4.24 25.24
C VAL A 565 -15.95 3.45 26.49
N TYR A 566 -16.17 2.14 26.46
CA TYR A 566 -15.69 1.26 27.53
C TYR A 566 -14.22 0.93 27.30
N THR A 567 -13.36 1.46 28.17
CA THR A 567 -11.91 1.27 28.10
C THR A 567 -11.47 0.08 28.94
N VAL A 568 -10.71 -0.83 28.33
CA VAL A 568 -10.11 -1.98 29.01
C VAL A 568 -8.61 -2.03 28.76
N LEU A 569 -7.84 -2.17 29.84
CA LEU A 569 -6.41 -2.45 29.79
C LEU A 569 -6.18 -3.91 30.15
N ALA A 570 -5.47 -4.64 29.30
CA ALA A 570 -5.12 -6.05 29.50
C ALA A 570 -3.59 -6.21 29.39
N PRO A 571 -2.83 -6.01 30.49
CA PRO A 571 -1.37 -6.07 30.47
C PRO A 571 -0.79 -7.42 30.02
N GLN A 572 -1.53 -8.52 30.21
CA GLN A 572 -1.15 -9.87 29.76
C GLN A 572 -1.58 -10.18 28.32
N GLY A 573 -2.32 -9.27 27.69
CA GLY A 573 -2.90 -9.46 26.37
C GLY A 573 -4.14 -10.36 26.38
N ILE A 574 -5.03 -10.12 25.42
CA ILE A 574 -6.19 -10.97 25.10
C ILE A 574 -6.04 -11.41 23.65
N ALA A 575 -6.15 -12.72 23.39
CA ALA A 575 -6.11 -13.25 22.03
C ALA A 575 -7.25 -12.66 21.18
N TRP A 576 -6.91 -12.14 20.01
CA TRP A 576 -7.82 -11.42 19.11
C TRP A 576 -7.61 -11.90 17.67
N GLY A 577 -8.16 -13.08 17.36
CA GLY A 577 -7.83 -13.80 16.13
C GLY A 577 -6.37 -14.27 16.16
N ASP A 578 -5.60 -13.90 15.13
CA ASP A 578 -4.17 -14.21 15.03
C ASP A 578 -3.27 -13.19 15.77
N GLU A 579 -3.87 -12.14 16.33
CA GLU A 579 -3.18 -11.06 17.03
C GLU A 579 -3.49 -11.03 18.53
N THR A 580 -2.91 -10.08 19.26
CA THR A 580 -3.11 -9.92 20.71
C THR A 580 -3.43 -8.46 21.05
N ALA A 581 -4.61 -8.23 21.62
CA ALA A 581 -5.07 -6.92 22.07
C ALA A 581 -4.64 -6.65 23.52
N HIS A 582 -4.05 -5.48 23.77
CA HIS A 582 -3.64 -5.05 25.12
C HIS A 582 -4.46 -3.86 25.61
N VAL A 583 -5.03 -3.06 24.70
CA VAL A 583 -5.92 -1.96 25.02
C VAL A 583 -7.15 -2.08 24.14
N ILE A 584 -8.32 -2.20 24.77
CA ILE A 584 -9.59 -2.42 24.08
C ILE A 584 -10.51 -1.24 24.38
N PHE A 585 -11.11 -0.69 23.34
CA PHE A 585 -12.11 0.37 23.43
C PHE A 585 -13.43 -0.11 22.81
N LEU A 586 -14.33 -0.64 23.64
CA LEU A 586 -15.67 -1.03 23.18
C LEU A 586 -16.50 0.23 22.96
N LEU A 587 -16.93 0.46 21.72
CA LEU A 587 -17.71 1.63 21.32
C LEU A 587 -19.20 1.28 21.32
N ALA A 588 -19.96 1.94 22.17
CA ALA A 588 -21.41 2.00 22.07
C ALA A 588 -21.77 3.40 21.57
N ILE A 589 -22.26 3.53 20.34
CA ILE A 589 -22.53 4.83 19.70
C ILE A 589 -24.04 5.00 19.49
N SER A 590 -24.58 6.11 19.99
CA SER A 590 -26.01 6.40 19.86
C SER A 590 -26.35 7.12 18.56
N LYS A 591 -27.57 6.89 18.07
CA LYS A 591 -28.06 7.54 16.85
C LYS A 591 -28.11 9.06 16.91
N SER A 592 -28.25 9.65 18.08
CA SER A 592 -28.29 11.11 18.26
C SER A 592 -26.92 11.79 18.17
N GLU A 593 -25.83 11.04 18.42
CA GLU A 593 -24.49 11.62 18.55
C GLU A 593 -23.49 10.98 17.57
N TYR A 594 -23.92 10.10 16.68
CA TYR A 594 -23.02 9.31 15.83
C TYR A 594 -22.06 10.14 14.97
N GLU A 595 -22.53 11.24 14.37
CA GLU A 595 -21.68 12.16 13.59
C GLU A 595 -20.56 12.78 14.44
N GLU A 596 -20.87 13.14 15.68
CA GLU A 596 -19.92 13.74 16.61
C GLU A 596 -18.96 12.68 17.17
N ALA A 597 -19.51 11.51 17.55
CA ALA A 597 -18.79 10.33 18.02
C ALA A 597 -17.74 9.83 17.01
N MET A 598 -17.82 10.25 15.75
CA MET A 598 -16.80 9.92 14.78
C MET A 598 -15.42 10.45 15.09
N ALA A 599 -15.33 11.61 15.73
CA ALA A 599 -14.04 12.16 16.16
C ALA A 599 -13.36 11.31 17.25
N ILE A 600 -14.02 10.27 17.78
CA ILE A 600 -13.39 9.28 18.68
C ILE A 600 -12.32 8.47 17.92
N TYR A 601 -12.52 8.14 16.64
CA TYR A 601 -11.53 7.39 15.87
C TYR A 601 -10.18 8.13 15.76
N ASP A 602 -10.21 9.45 15.65
CA ASP A 602 -9.01 10.29 15.61
C ASP A 602 -8.19 10.21 16.90
N ILE A 603 -8.84 9.96 18.04
CA ILE A 603 -8.16 9.72 19.33
C ILE A 603 -7.33 8.44 19.23
N PHE A 604 -7.91 7.36 18.73
CA PHE A 604 -7.22 6.06 18.62
C PHE A 604 -6.06 6.11 17.63
N VAL A 605 -6.25 6.78 16.49
CA VAL A 605 -5.16 7.05 15.53
C VAL A 605 -4.05 7.85 16.20
N THR A 606 -4.40 8.86 17.01
CA THR A 606 -3.40 9.65 17.76
C THR A 606 -2.60 8.75 18.72
N PHE A 607 -3.25 7.81 19.41
CA PHE A 607 -2.55 6.87 20.29
C PHE A 607 -1.57 5.96 19.54
N LEU A 608 -1.94 5.47 18.36
CA LEU A 608 -1.05 4.69 17.50
C LEU A 608 0.14 5.52 17.03
N ARG A 609 -0.11 6.74 16.52
CA ARG A 609 0.93 7.62 16.00
C ARG A 609 1.95 8.02 17.06
N GLU A 610 1.49 8.36 18.26
CA GLU A 610 2.33 8.76 19.40
C GLU A 610 2.96 7.57 20.12
N ARG A 611 2.74 6.33 19.64
CA ARG A 611 3.19 5.08 20.29
C ARG A 611 2.83 5.06 21.78
N ALA A 612 1.63 5.54 22.10
CA ALA A 612 1.17 5.74 23.46
C ALA A 612 0.90 4.43 24.21
N MET A 613 0.88 3.30 23.50
CA MET A 613 0.30 2.04 23.99
C MET A 613 0.96 1.49 25.23
N THR A 614 2.30 1.47 25.27
CA THR A 614 3.03 1.02 26.46
C THR A 614 2.72 1.88 27.67
N ARG A 615 2.50 3.19 27.48
CA ARG A 615 2.15 4.12 28.55
C ARG A 615 0.71 3.94 29.01
N LEU A 616 -0.23 3.80 28.07
CA LEU A 616 -1.65 3.58 28.36
C LEU A 616 -1.88 2.25 29.08
N CYS A 617 -1.25 1.17 28.62
CA CYS A 617 -1.36 -0.16 29.22
C CYS A 617 -0.72 -0.23 30.64
N GLY A 618 0.26 0.64 30.91
CA GLY A 618 0.91 0.74 32.22
C GLY A 618 0.15 1.55 33.28
N CYS A 619 -1.02 2.11 32.96
CA CYS A 619 -1.80 2.89 33.91
C CYS A 619 -2.50 1.99 34.95
N ALA A 620 -2.47 2.40 36.22
CA ALA A 620 -3.07 1.64 37.32
C ALA A 620 -4.54 2.00 37.60
N ASN A 621 -5.05 3.08 37.03
CA ASN A 621 -6.42 3.56 37.22
C ASN A 621 -6.85 4.53 36.11
N PHE A 622 -8.14 4.88 36.10
CA PHE A 622 -8.71 5.80 35.12
C PHE A 622 -8.07 7.20 35.15
N ALA A 623 -7.68 7.72 36.32
CA ALA A 623 -7.09 9.07 36.41
C ALA A 623 -5.71 9.13 35.76
N GLU A 624 -4.90 8.08 35.94
CA GLU A 624 -3.63 7.92 35.24
C GLU A 624 -3.83 7.74 33.73
N PHE A 625 -4.74 6.86 33.33
CA PHE A 625 -5.11 6.65 31.93
C PHE A 625 -5.51 7.98 31.27
N LYS A 626 -6.43 8.72 31.91
CA LYS A 626 -6.93 10.00 31.41
C LYS A 626 -5.82 11.03 31.28
N THR A 627 -4.89 11.09 32.23
CA THR A 627 -3.73 12.00 32.16
C THR A 627 -2.86 11.68 30.95
N VAL A 628 -2.46 10.41 30.78
CA VAL A 628 -1.63 9.97 29.64
C VAL A 628 -2.35 10.21 28.32
N ALA A 629 -3.63 9.87 28.25
CA ALA A 629 -4.44 10.03 27.05
C ALA A 629 -4.61 11.51 26.68
N MET A 630 -4.85 12.39 27.66
CA MET A 630 -4.91 13.84 27.48
C MET A 630 -3.59 14.43 26.98
N GLU A 631 -2.45 13.99 27.52
CA GLU A 631 -1.13 14.40 27.01
C GLU A 631 -0.92 14.03 25.55
N CYS A 632 -1.36 12.84 25.13
CA CYS A 632 -1.26 12.40 23.74
C CYS A 632 -2.11 13.25 22.80
N VAL A 633 -3.35 13.57 23.17
CA VAL A 633 -4.26 14.33 22.29
C VAL A 633 -4.05 15.84 22.34
N SER A 634 -3.33 16.36 23.35
CA SER A 634 -3.08 17.80 23.53
C SER A 634 -1.75 18.27 22.97
N ARG A 635 -0.87 17.35 22.50
CA ARG A 635 0.41 17.69 21.89
C ARG A 635 0.21 18.19 20.46
N PHE A 636 0.24 19.52 20.29
CA PHE A 636 0.39 20.23 19.01
C PHE A 636 1.51 21.26 19.12
#